data_AF-A0A817YM46-F1
#
_entry.id   AF-A0A817YM46-F1
#
_cell.length_a   1.000
_cell.length_b   1.000
_cell.length_c   1.000
_cell.angle_alpha   90.00
_cell.angle_beta   90.00
_cell.angle_gamma   90.00
#
_symmetry.space_group_name_H-M   'P 1'
#
loop_
_entity.id
_entity.type
_entity.pdbx_description
1 polymer ?
#
loop_
_entity_poly.entity_id
_entity_poly.type
_entity_poly.pdbx_seq_one_letter_code
_entity_poly.pdbx_strand_id
1 'polypeptide(L)'
;MSNIEEEFLKIEKECAWNTIFNKIANDHYMKTSHKKYDTALFNVNRALNRFRDVLPYDDTRVCLTQGSNDYINASYVQVPAANRKYILTQGPLQTTSGHFWQMVWEQNSRVIIMLTHLVEKGCNKCWLYYPDYQNDSEIKFDDVDLKVTFISDRQYRYYTQRKFELINLSTGESRPIIHWSDFDWPDHGAPKNPEPFLQLLGDVRHCGAFDVRYGPPILHCSAGIGRSGTFVLVDSILKMLPHTQTPSDVSLMDVLAHIRMQRYGLIQTPEQLRFSYIAVIAGLKILNEIEQTEGSFIECSFNLSSDSESDDDDKNNFNSKRYPKVCRRQDNVMPNGRLSDVFEDINCELIKRVDSNASSYQPSPKSTRRLQSMSGSKLSSEDLKQLSSPSKIVTPHDVETSLRLRQERLTRNDAIGKKVNEMKTKLREQSSSMFTNNDGTSLFKLLTTKYRRPVFIGILTLFTGSLMLYKQALVVQFYYKFSSCRAGLAKHSLAVDEHGLAAFSYSEKGSRIQGKSSIVFVHGVSSNKDTWIPIIKYIPNHYHCITIDLPGHGETVGLNEDRYSIDKFVEKLKLFLDKMHLTENICIIGASMGGVIVSMFAVKYPEYVSMMCLLAPPANEQYETDLIRKIKSGDSTALIPETPEQLRDMINELTVKQVNMPGFFINGFLDLRLRRLNEHKKVLNSLIEDEKMFTTERHLQLKHAHCPTLVLWGRQDKVYIAAGADYFCKLLPNAKSIILDECGHFMAIDKPQEVAECIVTFYDENFQRK
;
A
#
# COMPACT_ATOMS: atom_id res chain seq x y z
N MET A 1 -24.11 -25.48 -11.16
CA MET A 1 -23.19 -24.55 -10.49
C MET A 1 -21.81 -25.17 -10.52
N SER A 2 -20.75 -24.40 -10.76
CA SER A 2 -19.39 -24.96 -10.69
C SER A 2 -19.01 -25.18 -9.22
N ASN A 3 -18.13 -26.15 -8.94
CA ASN A 3 -17.59 -26.39 -7.60
C ASN A 3 -16.97 -25.09 -6.99
N ILE A 4 -16.37 -24.26 -7.84
CA ILE A 4 -15.82 -22.94 -7.49
C ILE A 4 -16.91 -21.96 -7.00
N GLU A 5 -18.09 -21.98 -7.62
CA GLU A 5 -19.22 -21.13 -7.21
C GLU A 5 -19.82 -21.61 -5.88
N GLU A 6 -19.94 -22.92 -5.68
CA GLU A 6 -20.38 -23.50 -4.40
C GLU A 6 -19.39 -23.22 -3.26
N GLU A 7 -18.08 -23.39 -3.53
CA GLU A 7 -17.02 -23.04 -2.60
C GLU A 7 -17.09 -21.55 -2.24
N PHE A 8 -17.22 -20.65 -3.23
CA PHE A 8 -17.36 -19.22 -3.00
C PHE A 8 -18.56 -18.89 -2.09
N LEU A 9 -19.75 -19.41 -2.40
CA LEU A 9 -20.96 -19.15 -1.61
C LEU A 9 -20.84 -19.65 -0.17
N LYS A 10 -20.18 -20.79 0.03
CA LYS A 10 -19.89 -21.32 1.36
C LYS A 10 -18.97 -20.38 2.14
N ILE A 11 -17.87 -19.93 1.53
CA ILE A 11 -16.91 -19.03 2.17
C ILE A 11 -17.54 -17.68 2.51
N GLU A 12 -18.35 -17.12 1.60
CA GLU A 12 -19.13 -15.90 1.83
C GLU A 12 -20.08 -16.04 3.01
N LYS A 13 -20.89 -17.12 3.03
CA LYS A 13 -21.86 -17.38 4.10
C LYS A 13 -21.19 -17.51 5.47
N GLU A 14 -20.00 -18.10 5.52
CA GLU A 14 -19.23 -18.29 6.75
C GLU A 14 -18.34 -17.08 7.11
N CYS A 15 -18.30 -16.03 6.28
CA CYS A 15 -17.38 -14.89 6.42
C CYS A 15 -15.90 -15.32 6.58
N ALA A 16 -15.50 -16.39 5.90
CA ALA A 16 -14.28 -17.14 6.21
C ALA A 16 -13.02 -16.73 5.39
N TRP A 17 -13.10 -15.68 4.57
CA TRP A 17 -12.00 -15.25 3.68
C TRP A 17 -10.66 -15.05 4.38
N ASN A 18 -10.66 -14.38 5.54
CA ASN A 18 -9.44 -14.17 6.33
C ASN A 18 -8.83 -15.49 6.81
N THR A 19 -9.67 -16.38 7.34
CA THR A 19 -9.25 -17.69 7.86
C THR A 19 -8.63 -18.55 6.76
N ILE A 20 -9.27 -18.58 5.60
CA ILE A 20 -8.83 -19.36 4.45
C ILE A 20 -7.54 -18.80 3.86
N PHE A 21 -7.47 -17.48 3.67
CA PHE A 21 -6.25 -16.83 3.19
C PHE A 21 -5.05 -17.11 4.11
N ASN A 22 -5.25 -17.01 5.42
CA ASN A 22 -4.21 -17.31 6.41
C ASN A 22 -3.80 -18.79 6.39
N LYS A 23 -4.75 -19.71 6.21
CA LYS A 23 -4.45 -21.14 6.06
C LYS A 23 -3.54 -21.39 4.85
N ILE A 24 -3.88 -20.83 3.69
CA ILE A 24 -3.06 -20.98 2.46
C ILE A 24 -1.66 -20.37 2.66
N ALA A 25 -1.56 -19.23 3.34
CA ALA A 25 -0.28 -18.61 3.66
C ALA A 25 0.59 -19.49 4.59
N ASN A 26 -0.01 -20.08 5.62
CA ASN A 26 0.68 -20.99 6.54
C ASN A 26 1.12 -22.29 5.86
N ASP A 27 0.22 -22.91 5.08
CA ASP A 27 0.51 -24.14 4.34
C ASP A 27 1.64 -23.91 3.33
N HIS A 28 1.61 -22.75 2.64
CA HIS A 28 2.67 -22.33 1.75
C HIS A 28 4.02 -22.17 2.47
N TYR A 29 4.03 -21.49 3.63
CA TYR A 29 5.24 -21.30 4.43
C TYR A 29 5.87 -22.64 4.83
N MET A 30 5.04 -23.59 5.27
CA MET A 30 5.53 -24.94 5.61
C MET A 30 6.11 -25.66 4.38
N LYS A 31 5.38 -25.64 3.26
CA LYS A 31 5.78 -26.32 2.02
C LYS A 31 7.01 -25.70 1.36
N THR A 32 7.27 -24.40 1.55
CA THR A 32 8.42 -23.70 0.95
C THR A 32 9.58 -23.42 1.90
N SER A 33 9.54 -23.97 3.11
CA SER A 33 10.63 -23.83 4.09
C SER A 33 12.01 -24.29 3.57
N HIS A 34 12.05 -25.17 2.58
CA HIS A 34 13.27 -25.66 1.93
C HIS A 34 13.75 -24.80 0.76
N LYS A 35 12.93 -23.86 0.27
CA LYS A 35 13.28 -22.99 -0.86
C LYS A 35 14.33 -21.97 -0.44
N LYS A 36 15.25 -21.65 -1.35
CA LYS A 36 16.39 -20.75 -1.09
C LYS A 36 16.24 -19.42 -1.81
N TYR A 37 16.91 -18.40 -1.27
CA TYR A 37 16.98 -17.04 -1.80
C TYR A 37 18.43 -16.52 -1.78
N ASP A 38 19.41 -17.44 -1.79
CA ASP A 38 20.82 -17.16 -1.52
C ASP A 38 21.36 -16.10 -2.49
N THR A 39 21.01 -16.22 -3.79
CA THR A 39 21.45 -15.26 -4.82
C THR A 39 20.88 -13.87 -4.57
N ALA A 40 19.59 -13.79 -4.24
CA ALA A 40 18.88 -12.55 -4.00
C ALA A 40 19.39 -11.80 -2.75
N LEU A 41 19.94 -12.55 -1.78
CA LEU A 41 20.44 -12.04 -0.51
C LEU A 41 21.92 -11.62 -0.55
N PHE A 42 22.65 -11.87 -1.63
CA PHE A 42 24.01 -11.36 -1.78
C PHE A 42 24.03 -9.83 -1.68
N ASN A 43 25.03 -9.30 -0.97
CA ASN A 43 25.15 -7.86 -0.72
C ASN A 43 25.12 -7.02 -2.01
N VAL A 44 25.72 -7.52 -3.09
CA VAL A 44 25.74 -6.88 -4.41
C VAL A 44 24.35 -6.79 -5.06
N ASN A 45 23.44 -7.72 -4.71
CA ASN A 45 22.10 -7.80 -5.28
C ASN A 45 21.06 -7.05 -4.45
N ARG A 46 21.40 -6.62 -3.23
CA ARG A 46 20.46 -5.93 -2.33
C ARG A 46 19.85 -4.67 -2.94
N ALA A 47 20.64 -3.92 -3.71
CA ALA A 47 20.19 -2.71 -4.40
C ALA A 47 19.35 -2.98 -5.66
N LEU A 48 19.35 -4.23 -6.16
CA LEU A 48 18.56 -4.65 -7.32
C LEU A 48 17.14 -5.10 -6.90
N ASN A 49 16.89 -5.22 -5.59
CA ASN A 49 15.59 -5.59 -5.02
C ASN A 49 14.83 -4.34 -4.56
N ARG A 50 13.61 -4.15 -5.08
CA ARG A 50 12.71 -3.07 -4.65
C ARG A 50 12.24 -3.25 -3.21
N PHE A 51 11.97 -4.50 -2.81
CA PHE A 51 11.52 -4.86 -1.48
C PHE A 51 12.44 -5.90 -0.88
N ARG A 52 12.79 -5.73 0.41
CA ARG A 52 13.71 -6.64 1.12
C ARG A 52 13.10 -8.01 1.41
N ASP A 53 11.77 -8.08 1.42
CA ASP A 53 10.95 -9.23 1.79
C ASP A 53 10.23 -9.88 0.60
N VAL A 54 10.46 -9.39 -0.62
CA VAL A 54 9.91 -9.98 -1.85
C VAL A 54 11.07 -10.36 -2.76
N LEU A 55 11.50 -11.61 -2.65
CA LEU A 55 12.67 -12.15 -3.34
C LEU A 55 12.28 -13.34 -4.23
N PRO A 56 12.93 -13.56 -5.38
CA PRO A 56 12.71 -14.75 -6.20
C PRO A 56 13.40 -15.96 -5.55
N TYR A 57 12.79 -17.15 -5.66
CA TYR A 57 13.48 -18.38 -5.27
C TYR A 57 14.62 -18.69 -6.24
N ASP A 58 15.73 -19.23 -5.73
CA ASP A 58 16.91 -19.54 -6.56
C ASP A 58 16.62 -20.53 -7.69
N ASP A 59 15.70 -21.48 -7.49
CA ASP A 59 15.39 -22.56 -8.44
C ASP A 59 14.45 -22.14 -9.58
N THR A 60 13.82 -20.97 -9.45
CA THR A 60 12.83 -20.46 -10.40
C THR A 60 13.10 -19.03 -10.83
N ARG A 61 14.18 -18.40 -10.34
CA ARG A 61 14.59 -17.07 -10.77
C ARG A 61 14.95 -17.07 -12.25
N VAL A 62 14.74 -15.91 -12.89
CA VAL A 62 15.32 -15.67 -14.21
C VAL A 62 16.79 -15.31 -14.02
N CYS A 63 17.67 -15.92 -14.83
CA CYS A 63 19.10 -15.63 -14.85
C CYS A 63 19.42 -14.86 -16.13
N LEU A 64 20.02 -13.68 -16.02
CA LEU A 64 20.52 -12.92 -17.14
C LEU A 64 21.78 -13.58 -17.70
N THR A 65 21.93 -13.61 -19.02
CA THR A 65 23.06 -14.31 -19.67
C THR A 65 24.23 -13.40 -20.03
N GLN A 66 24.00 -12.09 -20.12
CA GLN A 66 25.02 -11.10 -20.42
C GLN A 66 25.28 -10.18 -19.21
N GLY A 67 26.51 -9.68 -19.10
CA GLY A 67 26.95 -8.83 -17.98
C GLY A 67 27.68 -9.59 -16.86
N SER A 68 28.13 -8.85 -15.85
CA SER A 68 28.92 -9.39 -14.72
C SER A 68 28.07 -9.98 -13.59
N ASN A 69 26.76 -9.77 -13.63
CA ASN A 69 25.82 -10.21 -12.60
C ASN A 69 24.55 -10.76 -13.26
N ASP A 70 24.23 -12.04 -13.01
CA ASP A 70 23.11 -12.74 -13.64
C ASP A 70 21.76 -12.47 -12.94
N TYR A 71 21.75 -11.62 -11.91
CA TYR A 71 20.61 -11.45 -11.03
C TYR A 71 19.61 -10.38 -11.51
N ILE A 72 18.35 -10.80 -11.61
CA ILE A 72 17.18 -9.92 -11.66
C ILE A 72 16.08 -10.48 -10.74
N ASN A 73 15.31 -9.60 -10.08
CA ASN A 73 14.17 -10.03 -9.25
C ASN A 73 12.97 -10.41 -10.12
N ALA A 74 13.07 -11.57 -10.75
CA ALA A 74 12.03 -12.15 -11.59
C ALA A 74 11.99 -13.67 -11.39
N SER A 75 10.80 -14.28 -11.55
CA SER A 75 10.60 -15.73 -11.43
C SER A 75 9.80 -16.26 -12.60
N TYR A 76 10.20 -17.41 -13.13
CA TYR A 76 9.32 -18.20 -13.99
C TYR A 76 8.16 -18.76 -13.17
N VAL A 77 6.94 -18.58 -13.66
CA VAL A 77 5.74 -19.19 -13.08
C VAL A 77 4.97 -19.90 -14.17
N GLN A 78 4.82 -21.21 -14.03
CA GLN A 78 4.13 -22.06 -14.98
C GLN A 78 2.93 -22.76 -14.35
N VAL A 79 1.89 -22.93 -15.15
CA VAL A 79 0.73 -23.78 -14.85
C VAL A 79 0.58 -24.75 -16.03
N PRO A 80 1.27 -25.92 -16.00
CA PRO A 80 1.31 -26.84 -17.13
C PRO A 80 -0.07 -27.30 -17.60
N ALA A 81 -0.98 -27.56 -16.67
CA ALA A 81 -2.37 -27.96 -16.98
C ALA A 81 -3.15 -26.89 -17.77
N ALA A 82 -2.77 -25.61 -17.65
CA ALA A 82 -3.35 -24.52 -18.42
C ALA A 82 -2.60 -24.25 -19.74
N ASN A 83 -1.47 -24.92 -19.99
CA ASN A 83 -0.47 -24.55 -20.99
C ASN A 83 -0.11 -23.05 -20.88
N ARG A 84 0.26 -22.63 -19.66
CA ARG A 84 0.63 -21.25 -19.35
C ARG A 84 1.99 -21.17 -18.72
N LYS A 85 2.81 -20.24 -19.21
CA LYS A 85 4.11 -19.86 -18.66
C LYS A 85 4.18 -18.35 -18.61
N TYR A 86 4.68 -17.82 -17.50
CA TYR A 86 4.82 -16.39 -17.22
C TYR A 86 6.22 -16.11 -16.68
N ILE A 87 6.63 -14.85 -16.80
CA ILE A 87 7.67 -14.28 -15.95
C ILE A 87 7.03 -13.22 -15.05
N LEU A 88 7.07 -13.43 -13.73
CA LEU A 88 6.63 -12.44 -12.77
C LEU A 88 7.83 -11.69 -12.21
N THR A 89 7.79 -10.36 -12.26
CA THR A 89 8.92 -9.50 -11.82
C THR A 89 8.43 -8.30 -11.03
N GLN A 90 9.32 -7.67 -10.27
CA GLN A 90 9.05 -6.38 -9.62
C GLN A 90 8.93 -5.26 -10.66
N GLY A 91 8.28 -4.15 -10.31
CA GLY A 91 8.36 -2.92 -11.10
C GLY A 91 9.82 -2.45 -11.18
N PRO A 92 10.39 -2.26 -12.39
CA PRO A 92 11.80 -1.89 -12.55
C PRO A 92 12.21 -0.70 -11.68
N LEU A 93 13.43 -0.75 -11.17
CA LEU A 93 14.12 0.39 -10.56
C LEU A 93 14.82 1.17 -11.67
N GLN A 94 15.24 2.41 -11.39
CA GLN A 94 16.08 3.16 -12.32
C GLN A 94 17.33 2.36 -12.71
N THR A 95 17.98 1.75 -11.71
CA THR A 95 19.20 0.94 -11.87
C THR A 95 18.97 -0.46 -12.46
N THR A 96 17.73 -0.91 -12.62
CA THR A 96 17.42 -2.25 -13.16
C THR A 96 16.56 -2.21 -14.42
N SER A 97 16.39 -1.02 -15.01
CA SER A 97 15.60 -0.87 -16.24
C SER A 97 16.30 -1.49 -17.46
N GLY A 98 17.63 -1.37 -17.56
CA GLY A 98 18.43 -2.08 -18.57
C GLY A 98 18.30 -3.60 -18.42
N HIS A 99 18.56 -4.12 -17.22
CA HIS A 99 18.36 -5.54 -16.88
C HIS A 99 16.95 -6.06 -17.22
N PHE A 100 15.91 -5.25 -17.01
CA PHE A 100 14.54 -5.62 -17.36
C PHE A 100 14.37 -5.82 -18.88
N TRP A 101 14.88 -4.91 -19.70
CA TRP A 101 14.83 -5.06 -21.17
C TRP A 101 15.75 -6.15 -21.69
N GLN A 102 16.89 -6.36 -21.04
CA GLN A 102 17.75 -7.51 -21.30
C GLN A 102 16.99 -8.81 -21.07
N MET A 103 16.26 -8.94 -19.95
CA MET A 103 15.39 -10.08 -19.71
C MET A 103 14.32 -10.21 -20.80
N VAL A 104 13.65 -9.13 -21.20
CA VAL A 104 12.66 -9.15 -22.29
C VAL A 104 13.29 -9.72 -23.58
N TRP A 105 14.51 -9.28 -23.91
CA TRP A 105 15.25 -9.72 -25.09
C TRP A 105 15.66 -11.19 -25.01
N GLU A 106 16.38 -11.58 -23.96
CA GLU A 106 16.92 -12.93 -23.77
C GLU A 106 15.80 -13.97 -23.68
N GLN A 107 14.67 -13.60 -23.10
CA GLN A 107 13.52 -14.47 -22.96
C GLN A 107 12.59 -14.47 -24.17
N ASN A 108 12.97 -13.78 -25.26
CA ASN A 108 12.14 -13.64 -26.48
C ASN A 108 10.68 -13.26 -26.15
N SER A 109 10.49 -12.40 -25.15
CA SER A 109 9.17 -12.07 -24.62
C SER A 109 8.51 -11.00 -25.49
N ARG A 110 7.32 -11.30 -26.02
CA ARG A 110 6.59 -10.42 -26.95
C ARG A 110 5.68 -9.41 -26.27
N VAL A 111 5.20 -9.75 -25.07
CA VAL A 111 4.14 -9.03 -24.36
C VAL A 111 4.59 -8.71 -22.92
N ILE A 112 4.36 -7.46 -22.51
CA ILE A 112 4.54 -6.98 -21.15
C ILE A 112 3.19 -6.52 -20.60
N ILE A 113 2.88 -6.88 -19.36
CA ILE A 113 1.65 -6.52 -18.67
C ILE A 113 2.03 -5.80 -17.37
N MET A 114 1.69 -4.53 -17.29
CA MET A 114 1.97 -3.63 -16.17
C MET A 114 0.66 -3.31 -15.44
N LEU A 115 0.49 -3.89 -14.26
CA LEU A 115 -0.74 -3.74 -13.44
C LEU A 115 -0.60 -2.68 -12.34
N THR A 116 0.32 -1.71 -12.51
CA THR A 116 0.59 -0.64 -11.55
C THR A 116 0.83 0.65 -12.29
N HIS A 117 0.50 1.79 -11.69
CA HIS A 117 1.00 3.07 -12.16
C HIS A 117 2.45 3.29 -11.69
N LEU A 118 3.15 4.22 -12.32
CA LEU A 118 4.51 4.60 -11.89
C LEU A 118 4.52 5.10 -10.45
N VAL A 119 3.51 5.91 -10.11
CA VAL A 119 3.28 6.47 -8.79
C VAL A 119 1.87 6.10 -8.34
N GLU A 120 1.72 5.57 -7.14
CA GLU A 120 0.43 5.29 -6.53
C GLU A 120 0.43 5.77 -5.08
N LYS A 121 -0.62 6.50 -4.68
CA LYS A 121 -0.73 7.08 -3.33
C LYS A 121 0.54 7.87 -2.93
N GLY A 122 1.13 8.58 -3.88
CA GLY A 122 2.36 9.39 -3.70
C GLY A 122 3.66 8.58 -3.58
N CYS A 123 3.62 7.26 -3.76
CA CYS A 123 4.81 6.40 -3.66
C CYS A 123 5.24 5.90 -5.05
N ASN A 124 6.54 5.95 -5.34
CA ASN A 124 7.13 5.38 -6.55
C ASN A 124 7.01 3.85 -6.53
N LYS A 125 6.08 3.31 -7.34
CA LYS A 125 5.81 1.87 -7.46
C LYS A 125 6.60 1.21 -8.58
N CYS A 126 6.93 1.97 -9.62
CA CYS A 126 7.68 1.53 -10.79
C CYS A 126 8.45 2.73 -11.38
N TRP A 127 9.69 2.52 -11.81
CA TRP A 127 10.41 3.54 -12.59
C TRP A 127 9.82 3.64 -14.00
N LEU A 128 9.93 4.80 -14.65
CA LEU A 128 9.58 4.95 -16.06
C LEU A 128 10.65 4.24 -16.91
N TYR A 129 10.41 2.97 -17.21
CA TYR A 129 11.36 2.11 -17.93
C TYR A 129 11.12 2.07 -19.44
N TYR A 130 10.16 2.83 -19.97
CA TYR A 130 9.78 2.83 -21.39
C TYR A 130 9.58 4.28 -21.89
N PRO A 131 9.79 4.56 -23.18
CA PRO A 131 9.56 5.88 -23.76
C PRO A 131 8.08 6.25 -23.71
N ASP A 132 7.80 7.50 -23.36
CA ASP A 132 6.49 8.13 -23.46
C ASP A 132 6.58 9.27 -24.48
N TYR A 133 5.67 9.29 -25.46
CA TYR A 133 5.69 10.21 -26.60
C TYR A 133 5.75 11.69 -26.19
N GLN A 134 5.29 12.01 -24.97
CA GLN A 134 5.31 13.37 -24.43
C GLN A 134 6.71 13.85 -24.02
N ASN A 135 7.65 12.94 -23.72
CA ASN A 135 8.97 13.28 -23.19
C ASN A 135 10.12 12.84 -24.10
N ASP A 136 10.11 11.59 -24.59
CA ASP A 136 11.15 11.03 -25.46
C ASP A 136 10.59 9.86 -26.30
N SER A 137 10.87 9.84 -27.61
CA SER A 137 10.41 8.75 -28.50
C SER A 137 11.25 7.48 -28.39
N GLU A 138 12.43 7.54 -27.78
CA GLU A 138 13.31 6.39 -27.55
C GLU A 138 14.06 6.48 -26.22
N ILE A 139 14.39 5.33 -25.63
CA ILE A 139 15.29 5.21 -24.47
C ILE A 139 16.39 4.21 -24.82
N LYS A 140 17.66 4.60 -24.57
CA LYS A 140 18.83 3.73 -24.70
C LYS A 140 19.28 3.24 -23.33
N PHE A 141 19.65 1.97 -23.27
CA PHE A 141 20.19 1.30 -22.09
C PHE A 141 21.61 0.83 -22.41
N ASP A 142 22.57 1.73 -22.22
CA ASP A 142 23.98 1.52 -22.59
C ASP A 142 24.63 0.37 -21.81
N ASP A 143 24.10 0.03 -20.62
CA ASP A 143 24.57 -1.07 -19.77
C ASP A 143 24.29 -2.46 -20.38
N VAL A 144 23.36 -2.55 -21.33
CA VAL A 144 22.92 -3.81 -21.94
C VAL A 144 22.85 -3.75 -23.47
N ASP A 145 23.35 -2.68 -24.09
CA ASP A 145 23.32 -2.45 -25.55
C ASP A 145 21.92 -2.61 -26.18
N LEU A 146 20.87 -2.14 -25.48
CA LEU A 146 19.49 -2.18 -25.97
C LEU A 146 18.91 -0.77 -26.12
N LYS A 147 18.01 -0.63 -27.09
CA LYS A 147 17.21 0.57 -27.29
C LYS A 147 15.73 0.23 -27.41
N VAL A 148 14.87 1.01 -26.78
CA VAL A 148 13.42 0.88 -26.88
C VAL A 148 12.87 2.12 -27.55
N THR A 149 12.13 1.93 -28.63
CA THR A 149 11.51 3.01 -29.40
C THR A 149 10.00 2.91 -29.30
N PHE A 150 9.32 4.02 -29.00
CA PHE A 150 7.87 4.10 -29.05
C PHE A 150 7.38 4.11 -30.49
N ILE A 151 6.39 3.26 -30.80
CA ILE A 151 5.81 3.15 -32.14
C ILE A 151 4.40 3.73 -32.19
N SER A 152 3.53 3.30 -31.28
CA SER A 152 2.14 3.76 -31.22
C SER A 152 1.51 3.33 -29.90
N ASP A 153 0.41 3.99 -29.53
CA ASP A 153 -0.48 3.53 -28.49
C ASP A 153 -1.92 3.44 -28.99
N ARG A 154 -2.73 2.76 -28.20
CA ARG A 154 -4.17 2.66 -28.35
C ARG A 154 -4.78 2.70 -26.96
N GLN A 155 -5.53 3.77 -26.69
CA GLN A 155 -6.33 3.89 -25.48
C GLN A 155 -7.56 3.00 -25.58
N TYR A 156 -7.72 2.09 -24.61
CA TYR A 156 -8.96 1.37 -24.35
C TYR A 156 -9.71 2.06 -23.20
N ARG A 157 -10.93 1.61 -22.93
CA ARG A 157 -11.78 2.19 -21.88
C ARG A 157 -11.14 2.16 -20.49
N TYR A 158 -10.37 1.11 -20.17
CA TYR A 158 -9.86 0.87 -18.82
C TYR A 158 -8.32 0.71 -18.74
N TYR A 159 -7.62 0.70 -19.88
CA TYR A 159 -6.18 0.47 -19.97
C TYR A 159 -5.66 0.97 -21.32
N THR A 160 -4.34 0.95 -21.47
CA THR A 160 -3.65 1.40 -22.69
C THR A 160 -2.80 0.28 -23.25
N GLN A 161 -2.89 0.06 -24.56
CA GLN A 161 -1.93 -0.76 -25.29
C GLN A 161 -0.88 0.15 -25.90
N ARG A 162 0.40 -0.09 -25.63
CA ARG A 162 1.53 0.55 -26.28
C ARG A 162 2.27 -0.48 -27.14
N LYS A 163 2.80 -0.04 -28.27
CA LYS A 163 3.68 -0.81 -29.14
C LYS A 163 5.06 -0.17 -29.11
N PHE A 164 6.06 -0.99 -28.82
CA PHE A 164 7.46 -0.60 -28.86
C PHE A 164 8.21 -1.42 -29.91
N GLU A 165 9.33 -0.88 -30.35
CA GLU A 165 10.38 -1.64 -31.03
C GLU A 165 11.57 -1.74 -30.08
N LEU A 166 11.95 -2.96 -29.72
CA LEU A 166 13.14 -3.26 -28.94
C LEU A 166 14.27 -3.64 -29.90
N ILE A 167 15.36 -2.89 -29.87
CA ILE A 167 16.48 -3.00 -30.81
C ILE A 167 17.72 -3.41 -30.03
N ASN A 168 18.40 -4.45 -30.50
CA ASN A 168 19.73 -4.80 -30.02
C ASN A 168 20.78 -4.01 -30.80
N LEU A 169 21.49 -3.12 -30.11
CA LEU A 169 22.46 -2.21 -30.73
C LEU A 169 23.72 -2.92 -31.20
N SER A 170 24.06 -4.07 -30.61
CA SER A 170 25.22 -4.87 -31.00
C SER A 170 24.98 -5.67 -32.29
N THR A 171 23.76 -6.16 -32.52
CA THR A 171 23.42 -7.01 -33.69
C THR A 171 22.63 -6.27 -34.76
N GLY A 172 21.97 -5.16 -34.43
CA GLY A 172 21.02 -4.46 -35.29
C GLY A 172 19.65 -5.14 -35.43
N GLU A 173 19.42 -6.28 -34.76
CA GLU A 173 18.12 -6.97 -34.76
C GLU A 173 17.07 -6.16 -33.99
N SER A 174 15.84 -6.09 -34.51
CA SER A 174 14.72 -5.46 -33.82
C SER A 174 13.54 -6.42 -33.63
N ARG A 175 12.81 -6.23 -32.52
CA ARG A 175 11.65 -7.04 -32.14
C ARG A 175 10.50 -6.13 -31.72
N PRO A 176 9.28 -6.36 -32.24
CA PRO A 176 8.12 -5.61 -31.79
C PRO A 176 7.69 -6.09 -30.39
N ILE A 177 7.33 -5.18 -29.50
CA ILE A 177 6.84 -5.45 -28.14
C ILE A 177 5.45 -4.83 -27.95
N ILE A 178 4.54 -5.57 -27.32
CA ILE A 178 3.21 -5.06 -26.91
C ILE A 178 3.27 -4.88 -25.41
N HIS A 179 2.84 -3.72 -24.93
CA HIS A 179 2.84 -3.36 -23.53
C HIS A 179 1.44 -2.93 -23.12
N TRP A 180 0.90 -3.59 -22.11
CA TRP A 180 -0.39 -3.26 -21.53
C TRP A 180 -0.19 -2.55 -20.20
N SER A 181 -0.78 -1.38 -20.03
CA SER A 181 -0.53 -0.50 -18.88
C SER A 181 -1.74 0.40 -18.60
N ASP A 182 -1.61 1.29 -17.60
CA ASP A 182 -2.66 2.22 -17.16
C ASP A 182 -3.97 1.54 -16.76
N PHE A 183 -3.88 0.28 -16.36
CA PHE A 183 -5.00 -0.44 -15.78
C PHE A 183 -5.24 0.06 -14.36
N ASP A 184 -6.41 0.67 -14.13
CA ASP A 184 -6.78 1.20 -12.83
C ASP A 184 -7.06 0.07 -11.82
N TRP A 185 -6.02 -0.31 -11.06
CA TRP A 185 -6.10 -1.31 -10.01
C TRP A 185 -5.64 -0.70 -8.68
N PRO A 186 -6.52 -0.58 -7.68
CA PRO A 186 -6.16 0.02 -6.39
C PRO A 186 -5.10 -0.80 -5.63
N ASP A 187 -4.05 -0.14 -5.16
CA ASP A 187 -2.96 -0.80 -4.43
C ASP A 187 -3.44 -1.41 -3.11
N HIS A 188 -3.06 -2.67 -2.87
CA HIS A 188 -3.52 -3.55 -1.78
C HIS A 188 -5.04 -3.83 -1.74
N GLY A 189 -5.77 -3.47 -2.80
CA GLY A 189 -7.17 -3.83 -2.98
C GLY A 189 -7.37 -4.78 -4.17
N ALA A 190 -8.61 -4.87 -4.62
CA ALA A 190 -9.02 -5.53 -5.85
C ALA A 190 -10.08 -4.67 -6.57
N PRO A 191 -10.22 -4.78 -7.90
CA PRO A 191 -11.31 -4.13 -8.63
C PRO A 191 -12.66 -4.56 -8.04
N LYS A 192 -13.60 -3.62 -7.92
CA LYS A 192 -14.97 -3.96 -7.46
C LYS A 192 -15.77 -4.69 -8.55
N ASN A 193 -15.53 -4.30 -9.80
CA ASN A 193 -16.13 -4.91 -10.99
C ASN A 193 -15.07 -5.80 -11.68
N PRO A 194 -15.34 -7.09 -11.96
CA PRO A 194 -14.43 -7.96 -12.70
C PRO A 194 -14.35 -7.64 -14.20
N GLU A 195 -15.30 -6.90 -14.77
CA GLU A 195 -15.36 -6.62 -16.22
C GLU A 195 -14.06 -5.97 -16.77
N PRO A 196 -13.54 -4.85 -16.24
CA PRO A 196 -12.28 -4.27 -16.76
C PRO A 196 -11.13 -5.28 -16.77
N PHE A 197 -11.04 -6.08 -15.71
CA PHE A 197 -10.00 -7.10 -15.56
C PHE A 197 -10.16 -8.22 -16.58
N LEU A 198 -11.38 -8.71 -16.79
CA LEU A 198 -11.68 -9.76 -17.76
C LEU A 198 -11.50 -9.28 -19.21
N GLN A 199 -11.82 -8.01 -19.51
CA GLN A 199 -11.53 -7.39 -20.81
C GLN A 199 -10.02 -7.34 -21.07
N LEU A 200 -9.23 -6.84 -20.11
CA LEU A 200 -7.77 -6.83 -20.23
C LEU A 200 -7.21 -8.25 -20.45
N LEU A 201 -7.67 -9.22 -19.66
CA LEU A 201 -7.25 -10.62 -19.76
C LEU A 201 -7.59 -11.20 -21.14
N GLY A 202 -8.79 -10.94 -21.63
CA GLY A 202 -9.23 -11.30 -22.98
C GLY A 202 -8.31 -10.69 -24.04
N ASP A 203 -8.08 -9.39 -24.01
CA ASP A 203 -7.25 -8.69 -24.98
C ASP A 203 -5.78 -9.17 -24.98
N VAL A 204 -5.22 -9.46 -23.81
CA VAL A 204 -3.88 -10.07 -23.66
C VAL A 204 -3.84 -11.44 -24.36
N ARG A 205 -4.88 -12.27 -24.21
CA ARG A 205 -4.95 -13.56 -24.91
C ARG A 205 -5.04 -13.37 -26.43
N HIS A 206 -5.89 -12.45 -26.89
CA HIS A 206 -6.11 -12.20 -28.32
C HIS A 206 -4.90 -11.58 -29.01
N CYS A 207 -4.05 -10.84 -28.29
CA CYS A 207 -2.83 -10.26 -28.86
C CYS A 207 -1.69 -11.28 -29.04
N GLY A 208 -1.93 -12.56 -28.78
CA GLY A 208 -0.95 -13.63 -28.97
C GLY A 208 0.11 -13.72 -27.86
N ALA A 209 -0.21 -13.26 -26.63
CA ALA A 209 0.73 -13.27 -25.51
C ALA A 209 1.28 -14.67 -25.16
N PHE A 210 0.58 -15.75 -25.55
CA PHE A 210 0.97 -17.14 -25.30
C PHE A 210 1.21 -17.93 -26.59
N ASP A 211 1.52 -17.25 -27.70
CA ASP A 211 1.91 -17.91 -28.94
C ASP A 211 3.25 -18.63 -28.77
N VAL A 212 3.32 -19.89 -29.21
CA VAL A 212 4.48 -20.78 -29.04
C VAL A 212 5.76 -20.28 -29.71
N ARG A 213 5.66 -19.31 -30.64
CA ARG A 213 6.82 -18.69 -31.30
C ARG A 213 7.58 -17.74 -30.40
N TYR A 214 6.94 -17.25 -29.33
CA TYR A 214 7.52 -16.30 -28.39
C TYR A 214 7.73 -16.93 -27.03
N GLY A 215 8.60 -16.32 -26.23
CA GLY A 215 8.74 -16.67 -24.83
C GLY A 215 7.58 -16.16 -23.97
N PRO A 216 7.60 -16.48 -22.67
CA PRO A 216 6.50 -16.16 -21.77
C PRO A 216 6.26 -14.65 -21.65
N PRO A 217 5.00 -14.19 -21.53
CA PRO A 217 4.72 -12.79 -21.25
C PRO A 217 5.29 -12.40 -19.89
N ILE A 218 5.78 -11.17 -19.81
CA ILE A 218 6.31 -10.58 -18.58
C ILE A 218 5.18 -9.81 -17.91
N LEU A 219 4.90 -10.15 -16.66
CA LEU A 219 3.83 -9.55 -15.88
C LEU A 219 4.41 -8.95 -14.60
N HIS A 220 4.10 -7.69 -14.35
CA HIS A 220 4.56 -7.01 -13.14
C HIS A 220 3.50 -6.07 -12.55
N CYS A 221 3.67 -5.77 -11.27
CA CYS A 221 3.05 -4.63 -10.60
C CYS A 221 4.18 -3.87 -9.89
N SER A 222 4.01 -3.47 -8.63
CA SER A 222 5.15 -2.94 -7.85
C SER A 222 6.07 -4.06 -7.34
N ALA A 223 5.53 -5.02 -6.58
CA ALA A 223 6.30 -6.14 -6.03
C ALA A 223 6.31 -7.38 -6.94
N GLY A 224 5.39 -7.46 -7.89
CA GLY A 224 5.24 -8.62 -8.79
C GLY A 224 4.63 -9.85 -8.12
N ILE A 225 3.78 -9.67 -7.10
CA ILE A 225 3.18 -10.80 -6.35
C ILE A 225 1.67 -10.67 -6.11
N GLY A 226 1.14 -9.52 -5.69
CA GLY A 226 -0.30 -9.35 -5.40
C GLY A 226 -1.18 -9.42 -6.64
N ARG A 227 -1.28 -8.30 -7.36
CA ARG A 227 -2.08 -8.15 -8.60
C ARG A 227 -1.63 -9.13 -9.69
N SER A 228 -0.31 -9.30 -9.82
CA SER A 228 0.29 -10.25 -10.76
C SER A 228 -0.12 -11.69 -10.45
N GLY A 229 -0.19 -12.07 -9.16
CA GLY A 229 -0.68 -13.38 -8.74
C GLY A 229 -2.16 -13.59 -9.06
N THR A 230 -3.00 -12.58 -8.84
CA THR A 230 -4.43 -12.61 -9.22
C THR A 230 -4.60 -12.81 -10.73
N PHE A 231 -3.85 -12.09 -11.56
CA PHE A 231 -3.92 -12.25 -13.02
C PHE A 231 -3.56 -13.67 -13.47
N VAL A 232 -2.43 -14.19 -13.01
CA VAL A 232 -1.98 -15.56 -13.35
C VAL A 232 -2.99 -16.60 -12.91
N LEU A 233 -3.53 -16.48 -11.69
CA LEU A 233 -4.49 -17.43 -11.16
C LEU A 233 -5.77 -17.47 -11.98
N VAL A 234 -6.39 -16.29 -12.22
CA VAL A 234 -7.65 -16.22 -12.95
C VAL A 234 -7.48 -16.68 -14.40
N ASP A 235 -6.41 -16.25 -15.09
CA ASP A 235 -6.13 -16.72 -16.45
C ASP A 235 -5.99 -18.24 -16.51
N SER A 236 -5.19 -18.82 -15.61
CA SER A 236 -4.91 -20.25 -15.63
C SER A 236 -6.17 -21.07 -15.39
N ILE A 237 -7.00 -20.67 -14.42
CA ILE A 237 -8.26 -21.36 -14.11
C ILE A 237 -9.24 -21.26 -15.27
N LEU A 238 -9.45 -20.06 -15.83
CA LEU A 238 -10.34 -19.86 -16.99
C LEU A 238 -9.84 -20.59 -18.25
N LYS A 239 -8.53 -20.90 -18.35
CA LYS A 239 -8.00 -21.68 -19.45
C LYS A 239 -8.14 -23.20 -19.23
N MET A 240 -8.10 -23.66 -17.98
CA MET A 240 -8.24 -25.08 -17.65
C MET A 240 -9.69 -25.56 -17.76
N LEU A 241 -10.65 -24.76 -17.31
CA LEU A 241 -12.05 -25.18 -17.17
C LEU A 241 -12.74 -25.64 -18.47
N PRO A 242 -12.53 -25.02 -19.65
CA PRO A 242 -13.11 -25.51 -20.91
C PRO A 242 -12.56 -26.85 -21.40
N HIS A 243 -11.43 -27.33 -20.84
CA HIS A 243 -10.74 -28.54 -21.29
C HIS A 243 -10.83 -29.71 -20.29
N THR A 244 -11.53 -29.53 -19.18
CA THR A 244 -11.80 -30.61 -18.22
C THR A 244 -13.11 -31.29 -18.53
N GLN A 245 -13.12 -32.63 -18.60
CA GLN A 245 -14.35 -33.43 -18.76
C GLN A 245 -15.38 -33.15 -17.65
N THR A 246 -14.88 -32.77 -16.47
CA THR A 246 -15.63 -32.44 -15.26
C THR A 246 -15.07 -31.13 -14.68
N PRO A 247 -15.73 -29.97 -14.93
CA PRO A 247 -15.33 -28.68 -14.38
C PRO A 247 -15.21 -28.63 -12.84
N SER A 248 -15.76 -29.62 -12.15
CA SER A 248 -15.63 -29.84 -10.70
C SER A 248 -14.21 -30.13 -10.22
N ASP A 249 -13.31 -30.55 -11.10
CA ASP A 249 -11.99 -31.07 -10.74
C ASP A 249 -10.92 -29.97 -10.63
N VAL A 250 -11.24 -28.74 -11.06
CA VAL A 250 -10.32 -27.60 -10.97
C VAL A 250 -10.50 -26.87 -9.65
N SER A 251 -9.52 -27.05 -8.76
CA SER A 251 -9.43 -26.34 -7.48
C SER A 251 -8.62 -25.06 -7.62
N LEU A 252 -9.26 -23.91 -7.39
CA LEU A 252 -8.59 -22.60 -7.40
C LEU A 252 -7.47 -22.54 -6.35
N MET A 253 -7.72 -23.12 -5.17
CA MET A 253 -6.76 -23.15 -4.08
C MET A 253 -5.51 -23.98 -4.39
N ASP A 254 -5.67 -25.10 -5.09
CA ASP A 254 -4.53 -25.95 -5.46
C ASP A 254 -3.67 -25.29 -6.54
N VAL A 255 -4.29 -24.61 -7.51
CA VAL A 255 -3.56 -23.81 -8.50
C VAL A 255 -2.82 -22.66 -7.81
N LEU A 256 -3.45 -21.96 -6.86
CA LEU A 256 -2.79 -20.91 -6.08
C LEU A 256 -1.58 -21.46 -5.30
N ALA A 257 -1.75 -22.60 -4.62
CA ALA A 257 -0.66 -23.25 -3.91
C ALA A 257 0.48 -23.63 -4.86
N HIS A 258 0.15 -24.15 -6.05
CA HIS A 258 1.12 -24.52 -7.08
C HIS A 258 1.95 -23.32 -7.59
N ILE A 259 1.29 -22.19 -7.93
CA ILE A 259 2.02 -21.01 -8.41
C ILE A 259 2.85 -20.34 -7.31
N ARG A 260 2.40 -20.41 -6.05
CA ARG A 260 3.18 -19.89 -4.91
C ARG A 260 4.48 -20.66 -4.67
N MET A 261 4.55 -21.95 -5.02
CA MET A 261 5.81 -22.74 -4.94
C MET A 261 6.92 -22.21 -5.87
N GLN A 262 6.57 -21.35 -6.83
CA GLN A 262 7.48 -20.82 -7.85
C GLN A 262 7.77 -19.33 -7.64
N ARG A 263 6.87 -18.58 -7.01
CA ARG A 263 7.15 -17.23 -6.52
C ARG A 263 6.43 -16.98 -5.21
N TYR A 264 7.18 -16.54 -4.21
CA TYR A 264 6.64 -16.29 -2.88
C TYR A 264 5.49 -15.26 -2.90
N GLY A 265 4.45 -15.49 -2.09
CA GLY A 265 3.48 -14.46 -1.72
C GLY A 265 2.49 -14.03 -2.81
N LEU A 266 2.28 -14.84 -3.86
CA LEU A 266 1.28 -14.54 -4.90
C LEU A 266 -0.12 -14.38 -4.28
N ILE A 267 -0.84 -13.30 -4.62
CA ILE A 267 -2.07 -12.84 -3.94
C ILE A 267 -1.78 -12.44 -2.49
N GLN A 268 -1.87 -11.15 -2.18
CA GLN A 268 -1.40 -10.59 -0.90
C GLN A 268 -2.50 -10.30 0.12
N THR A 269 -3.77 -10.27 -0.29
CA THR A 269 -4.87 -9.99 0.63
C THR A 269 -6.06 -10.95 0.44
N PRO A 270 -6.90 -11.13 1.49
CA PRO A 270 -8.16 -11.84 1.37
C PRO A 270 -9.08 -11.24 0.30
N GLU A 271 -9.08 -9.91 0.12
CA GLU A 271 -9.90 -9.28 -0.93
C GLU A 271 -9.44 -9.68 -2.34
N GLN A 272 -8.12 -9.82 -2.58
CA GLN A 272 -7.60 -10.27 -3.86
C GLN A 272 -7.93 -11.75 -4.14
N LEU A 273 -7.92 -12.60 -3.09
CA LEU A 273 -8.35 -13.99 -3.21
C LEU A 273 -9.85 -14.05 -3.55
N ARG A 274 -10.69 -13.34 -2.79
CA ARG A 274 -12.12 -13.21 -3.04
C ARG A 274 -12.42 -12.71 -4.45
N PHE A 275 -11.72 -11.67 -4.90
CA PHE A 275 -11.87 -11.16 -6.26
C PHE A 275 -11.48 -12.19 -7.33
N SER A 276 -10.47 -13.02 -7.07
CA SER A 276 -10.08 -14.10 -8.00
C SER A 276 -11.23 -15.08 -8.22
N TYR A 277 -11.97 -15.45 -7.17
CA TYR A 277 -13.20 -16.25 -7.31
C TYR A 277 -14.26 -15.54 -8.14
N ILE A 278 -14.55 -14.28 -7.82
CA ILE A 278 -15.56 -13.48 -8.54
C ILE A 278 -15.22 -13.37 -10.03
N ALA A 279 -13.96 -13.08 -10.35
CA ALA A 279 -13.50 -12.95 -11.73
C ALA A 279 -13.58 -14.29 -12.49
N VAL A 280 -13.25 -15.42 -11.85
CA VAL A 280 -13.41 -16.76 -12.45
C VAL A 280 -14.89 -17.07 -12.69
N ILE A 281 -15.76 -16.86 -11.71
CA ILE A 281 -17.20 -17.13 -11.83
C ILE A 281 -17.82 -16.28 -12.94
N ALA A 282 -17.51 -14.98 -12.98
CA ALA A 282 -17.97 -14.09 -14.04
C ALA A 282 -17.41 -14.50 -15.41
N GLY A 283 -16.11 -14.81 -15.50
CA GLY A 283 -15.47 -15.26 -16.73
C GLY A 283 -16.06 -16.54 -17.29
N LEU A 284 -16.46 -17.50 -16.44
CA LEU A 284 -17.11 -18.74 -16.88
C LEU A 284 -18.48 -18.50 -17.48
N LYS A 285 -19.27 -17.60 -16.90
CA LYS A 285 -20.58 -17.26 -17.46
C LYS A 285 -20.45 -16.67 -18.86
N ILE A 286 -19.50 -15.76 -19.06
CA ILE A 286 -19.19 -15.19 -20.38
C ILE A 286 -18.78 -16.29 -21.37
N LEU A 287 -17.88 -17.20 -20.99
CA LEU A 287 -17.43 -18.28 -21.86
C LEU A 287 -18.58 -19.20 -22.26
N ASN A 288 -19.45 -19.58 -21.31
CA ASN A 288 -20.60 -20.42 -21.58
C ASN A 288 -21.60 -19.75 -22.53
N GLU A 289 -21.84 -18.44 -22.39
CA GLU A 289 -22.74 -17.71 -23.28
C GLU A 289 -22.18 -17.54 -24.69
N ILE A 290 -20.86 -17.36 -24.82
CA ILE A 290 -20.17 -17.37 -26.11
C ILE A 290 -20.31 -18.75 -26.77
N GLU A 291 -20.08 -19.84 -26.04
CA GLU A 291 -20.24 -21.21 -26.55
C GLU A 291 -21.69 -21.52 -26.96
N GLN A 292 -22.68 -21.05 -26.19
CA GLN A 292 -24.10 -21.22 -26.53
C GLN A 292 -24.51 -20.39 -27.76
N THR A 293 -23.99 -19.17 -27.90
CA THR A 293 -24.26 -18.34 -29.09
C THR A 293 -23.57 -18.89 -30.33
N GLU A 294 -22.30 -19.29 -30.27
CA GLU A 294 -21.60 -19.95 -31.38
C GLU A 294 -22.21 -21.32 -31.73
N GLY A 295 -22.64 -22.10 -30.74
CA GLY A 295 -23.37 -23.36 -30.94
C GLY A 295 -24.73 -23.18 -31.62
N SER A 296 -25.49 -22.14 -31.25
CA SER A 296 -26.77 -21.81 -31.90
C SER A 296 -26.62 -21.33 -33.35
N PHE A 297 -25.50 -20.67 -33.68
CA PHE A 297 -25.17 -20.29 -35.05
C PHE A 297 -24.79 -21.49 -35.91
N ILE A 298 -24.20 -22.53 -35.31
CA ILE A 298 -23.88 -23.79 -36.01
C ILE A 298 -25.15 -24.63 -36.22
N GLU A 299 -26.05 -24.71 -35.24
CA GLU A 299 -27.34 -25.42 -35.40
C GLU A 299 -28.30 -24.76 -36.40
N CYS A 300 -28.27 -23.44 -36.56
CA CYS A 300 -29.03 -22.75 -37.62
C CYS A 300 -28.46 -22.95 -39.04
N SER A 301 -27.26 -23.52 -39.18
CA SER A 301 -26.64 -23.80 -40.49
C SER A 301 -26.72 -25.27 -40.95
N PHE A 302 -27.45 -26.12 -40.22
CA PHE A 302 -27.64 -27.54 -40.58
C PHE A 302 -29.09 -27.97 -40.84
N ASN A 303 -30.01 -27.03 -41.07
CA ASN A 303 -31.39 -27.31 -41.52
C ASN A 303 -31.78 -26.45 -42.73
N LEU A 304 -31.14 -26.72 -43.87
CA LEU A 304 -31.72 -26.47 -45.20
C LEU A 304 -31.55 -27.76 -46.00
N SER A 305 -32.61 -28.57 -45.97
CA SER A 305 -32.80 -29.75 -46.79
C SER A 305 -33.02 -29.37 -48.25
N SER A 306 -32.41 -30.17 -49.12
CA SER A 306 -32.88 -30.63 -50.45
C SER A 306 -33.37 -29.59 -51.45
N ASP A 307 -32.64 -29.48 -52.57
CA ASP A 307 -33.12 -29.57 -53.97
C ASP A 307 -31.91 -29.20 -54.87
N SER A 308 -31.17 -30.18 -55.42
CA SER A 308 -31.36 -30.85 -56.72
C SER A 308 -31.12 -29.96 -57.95
N GLU A 309 -30.23 -30.45 -58.83
CA GLU A 309 -30.04 -30.09 -60.26
C GLU A 309 -29.34 -28.74 -60.54
N SER A 310 -28.54 -28.54 -61.60
CA SER A 310 -27.85 -29.35 -62.62
C SER A 310 -26.98 -28.33 -63.39
N ASP A 311 -25.72 -28.65 -63.67
CA ASP A 311 -25.15 -28.82 -65.02
C ASP A 311 -24.42 -27.60 -65.66
N ASP A 312 -23.27 -27.97 -66.23
CA ASP A 312 -22.57 -27.46 -67.42
C ASP A 312 -21.59 -26.26 -67.37
N ASP A 313 -20.32 -26.63 -67.61
CA ASP A 313 -19.36 -26.15 -68.63
C ASP A 313 -19.08 -24.62 -68.74
N ASP A 314 -17.86 -24.10 -68.95
CA ASP A 314 -16.82 -24.59 -69.84
C ASP A 314 -15.47 -23.85 -69.62
N LYS A 315 -14.43 -24.36 -70.29
CA LYS A 315 -12.98 -24.10 -70.21
C LYS A 315 -12.51 -22.71 -70.71
N ASN A 316 -11.42 -22.18 -70.13
CA ASN A 316 -10.08 -22.06 -70.77
C ASN A 316 -9.06 -21.11 -70.10
N ASN A 317 -7.88 -21.68 -69.84
CA ASN A 317 -6.49 -21.20 -70.03
C ASN A 317 -5.82 -20.03 -69.26
N PHE A 318 -4.81 -20.47 -68.49
CA PHE A 318 -3.39 -20.05 -68.41
C PHE A 318 -2.90 -18.89 -67.51
N ASN A 319 -2.27 -19.34 -66.42
CA ASN A 319 -0.97 -18.92 -65.86
C ASN A 319 -0.71 -17.45 -65.52
N SER A 320 -0.98 -17.12 -64.24
CA SER A 320 0.04 -16.51 -63.39
C SER A 320 -0.08 -17.07 -61.97
N LYS A 321 1.05 -17.49 -61.38
CA LYS A 321 1.13 -17.89 -59.97
C LYS A 321 0.74 -16.70 -59.09
N ARG A 322 -0.53 -16.63 -58.70
CA ARG A 322 -1.02 -15.87 -57.55
C ARG A 322 -1.31 -16.87 -56.44
N TYR A 323 -0.62 -16.72 -55.31
CA TYR A 323 -1.09 -17.28 -54.05
C TYR A 323 -2.53 -16.80 -53.81
N PRO A 324 -3.44 -17.68 -53.32
CA PRO A 324 -4.85 -17.34 -53.20
C PRO A 324 -5.01 -16.14 -52.28
N LYS A 325 -5.81 -15.17 -52.75
CA LYS A 325 -6.41 -14.13 -51.90
C LYS A 325 -7.11 -14.87 -50.76
N VAL A 326 -6.48 -14.91 -49.59
CA VAL A 326 -7.17 -15.22 -48.35
C VAL A 326 -8.27 -14.18 -48.24
N CYS A 327 -9.52 -14.66 -48.35
CA CYS A 327 -10.70 -13.87 -48.03
C CYS A 327 -10.41 -13.07 -46.77
N ARG A 328 -10.58 -11.75 -46.86
CA ARG A 328 -10.69 -10.89 -45.69
C ARG A 328 -11.81 -11.48 -44.82
N ARG A 329 -11.43 -12.31 -43.84
CA ARG A 329 -12.24 -12.48 -42.64
C ARG A 329 -12.29 -11.08 -42.06
N GLN A 330 -13.47 -10.47 -42.17
CA GLN A 330 -13.80 -9.26 -41.43
C GLN A 330 -13.29 -9.42 -40.01
N ASP A 331 -12.61 -8.39 -39.56
CA ASP A 331 -12.20 -8.19 -38.19
C ASP A 331 -13.42 -8.41 -37.28
N ASN A 332 -13.54 -9.62 -36.72
CA ASN A 332 -14.45 -9.89 -35.60
C ASN A 332 -13.84 -9.23 -34.36
N VAL A 333 -13.92 -7.90 -34.34
CA VAL A 333 -13.98 -7.15 -33.10
C VAL A 333 -15.20 -7.70 -32.36
N MET A 334 -14.99 -8.26 -31.17
CA MET A 334 -16.06 -8.60 -30.23
C MET A 334 -17.04 -7.42 -30.18
N PRO A 335 -18.34 -7.60 -30.51
CA PRO A 335 -19.27 -6.49 -30.54
C PRO A 335 -19.44 -5.94 -29.12
N ASN A 336 -18.83 -4.76 -28.87
CA ASN A 336 -18.75 -4.05 -27.59
C ASN A 336 -20.11 -3.79 -26.90
N GLY A 337 -21.25 -4.05 -27.56
CA GLY A 337 -22.58 -3.77 -27.03
C GLY A 337 -23.32 -4.96 -26.40
N ARG A 338 -22.86 -6.22 -26.57
CA ARG A 338 -23.58 -7.40 -26.02
C ARG A 338 -23.06 -7.89 -24.68
N LEU A 339 -21.78 -7.62 -24.38
CA LEU A 339 -21.17 -8.01 -23.11
C LEU A 339 -21.69 -7.18 -21.94
N SER A 340 -21.95 -5.87 -22.12
CA SER A 340 -22.49 -5.00 -21.07
C SER A 340 -23.82 -5.50 -20.51
N ASP A 341 -24.69 -6.02 -21.37
CA ASP A 341 -26.04 -6.44 -21.01
C ASP A 341 -26.01 -7.76 -20.22
N VAL A 342 -25.16 -8.69 -20.66
CA VAL A 342 -24.81 -9.93 -19.95
C VAL A 342 -24.21 -9.62 -18.56
N PHE A 343 -23.32 -8.63 -18.49
CA PHE A 343 -22.68 -8.22 -17.25
C PHE A 343 -23.66 -7.57 -16.26
N GLU A 344 -24.61 -6.75 -16.73
CA GLU A 344 -25.65 -6.16 -15.89
C GLU A 344 -26.59 -7.22 -15.30
N ASP A 345 -26.93 -8.25 -16.08
CA ASP A 345 -27.78 -9.36 -15.63
C ASP A 345 -27.08 -10.26 -14.60
N ILE A 346 -25.80 -10.60 -14.81
CA ILE A 346 -25.00 -11.39 -13.86
C ILE A 346 -24.77 -10.63 -12.55
N ASN A 347 -24.51 -9.32 -12.64
CA ASN A 347 -24.30 -8.46 -11.48
C ASN A 347 -25.60 -8.30 -10.69
N CYS A 348 -26.74 -8.12 -11.39
CA CYS A 348 -28.05 -8.14 -10.76
C CYS A 348 -28.36 -9.48 -10.11
N GLU A 349 -28.01 -10.63 -10.69
CA GLU A 349 -28.37 -11.93 -10.12
C GLU A 349 -27.47 -12.35 -8.94
N LEU A 350 -26.17 -12.06 -9.00
CA LEU A 350 -25.24 -12.28 -7.88
C LEU A 350 -25.52 -11.33 -6.72
N ILE A 351 -25.80 -10.05 -6.99
CA ILE A 351 -26.17 -9.06 -5.97
C ILE A 351 -27.59 -9.35 -5.44
N LYS A 352 -28.59 -9.66 -6.28
CA LYS A 352 -29.94 -10.01 -5.81
C LYS A 352 -29.98 -11.30 -5.01
N ARG A 353 -29.11 -12.30 -5.24
CA ARG A 353 -29.04 -13.51 -4.39
C ARG A 353 -28.37 -13.25 -3.03
N VAL A 354 -27.51 -12.24 -2.96
CA VAL A 354 -26.94 -11.74 -1.69
C VAL A 354 -27.95 -10.84 -0.96
N ASP A 355 -28.70 -10.00 -1.69
CA ASP A 355 -29.67 -9.02 -1.15
C ASP A 355 -31.08 -9.56 -0.90
N SER A 356 -31.52 -10.64 -1.57
CA SER A 356 -32.84 -11.27 -1.32
C SER A 356 -32.94 -11.96 0.03
N ASN A 357 -31.82 -12.14 0.74
CA ASN A 357 -31.79 -12.52 2.16
C ASN A 357 -31.59 -11.32 3.11
N ALA A 358 -31.57 -10.10 2.57
CA ALA A 358 -31.43 -8.84 3.29
C ALA A 358 -32.61 -7.89 3.00
N SER A 359 -33.86 -8.36 3.10
CA SER A 359 -35.02 -7.47 3.08
C SER A 359 -35.14 -6.72 4.41
N SER A 360 -34.70 -5.46 4.45
CA SER A 360 -35.43 -4.35 5.11
C SER A 360 -34.60 -3.06 5.19
N TYR A 361 -34.51 -2.31 4.09
CA TYR A 361 -34.71 -0.84 4.11
C TYR A 361 -34.58 -0.25 2.69
N GLN A 362 -35.59 0.51 2.24
CA GLN A 362 -35.53 1.28 0.99
C GLN A 362 -35.02 2.71 1.24
N PRO A 363 -34.18 3.26 0.34
CA PRO A 363 -33.79 4.67 0.30
C PRO A 363 -34.64 5.48 -0.71
N SER A 364 -34.76 6.79 -0.48
CA SER A 364 -35.37 7.74 -1.45
C SER A 364 -34.29 8.50 -2.25
N PRO A 365 -34.39 8.60 -3.59
CA PRO A 365 -33.34 9.15 -4.46
C PRO A 365 -33.68 10.53 -5.03
N LYS A 366 -32.63 11.30 -5.41
CA LYS A 366 -32.56 12.33 -6.48
C LYS A 366 -31.19 13.02 -6.33
N SER A 367 -30.42 13.38 -7.35
CA SER A 367 -30.59 13.33 -8.81
C SER A 367 -29.23 13.68 -9.42
N THR A 368 -28.80 12.90 -10.41
CA THR A 368 -27.72 13.19 -11.36
C THR A 368 -28.13 14.29 -12.35
N ARG A 369 -27.19 15.16 -12.76
CA ARG A 369 -27.01 15.62 -14.16
C ARG A 369 -25.83 16.60 -14.33
N ARG A 370 -24.90 16.18 -15.22
CA ARG A 370 -24.32 16.88 -16.39
C ARG A 370 -23.53 18.18 -16.14
N LEU A 371 -22.53 18.59 -16.93
CA LEU A 371 -21.77 18.10 -18.08
C LEU A 371 -20.59 19.08 -18.23
N GLN A 372 -19.44 18.58 -18.71
CA GLN A 372 -18.49 19.20 -19.64
C GLN A 372 -18.32 20.74 -19.63
N SER A 373 -17.07 21.21 -19.50
CA SER A 373 -16.29 21.68 -20.66
C SER A 373 -14.98 22.41 -20.28
N MET A 374 -14.08 22.40 -21.26
CA MET A 374 -13.03 23.38 -21.56
C MET A 374 -11.59 23.14 -21.07
N SER A 375 -10.79 22.92 -22.10
CA SER A 375 -9.34 22.87 -22.27
C SER A 375 -8.65 24.23 -22.27
N GLY A 376 -7.32 24.21 -22.06
CA GLY A 376 -6.36 25.29 -22.36
C GLY A 376 -5.64 25.71 -21.08
N SER A 377 -4.31 25.80 -20.99
CA SER A 377 -3.32 26.25 -21.97
C SER A 377 -1.89 25.83 -21.57
N LYS A 378 -1.02 25.72 -22.58
CA LYS A 378 0.44 25.56 -22.53
C LYS A 378 1.14 26.75 -21.84
N LEU A 379 2.34 26.49 -21.28
CA LEU A 379 3.58 27.31 -21.25
C LEU A 379 4.58 26.53 -20.37
N SER A 380 5.59 25.85 -20.92
CA SER A 380 6.88 26.30 -21.47
C SER A 380 8.03 26.11 -20.47
N SER A 381 9.04 25.41 -20.96
CA SER A 381 10.32 25.07 -20.37
C SER A 381 11.32 26.22 -20.38
N GLU A 382 11.90 26.53 -19.23
CA GLU A 382 13.19 27.20 -18.97
C GLU A 382 13.25 27.24 -17.43
N ASP A 383 14.02 26.39 -16.75
CA ASP A 383 15.42 26.68 -16.50
C ASP A 383 16.30 25.43 -16.29
N LEU A 384 17.48 25.56 -16.88
CA LEU A 384 18.59 24.63 -16.94
C LEU A 384 19.36 24.53 -15.61
N LYS A 385 19.84 23.31 -15.35
CA LYS A 385 21.23 22.92 -14.98
C LYS A 385 22.02 23.85 -14.05
N GLN A 386 22.60 23.28 -12.98
CA GLN A 386 24.06 23.03 -12.85
C GLN A 386 24.38 22.46 -11.46
N LEU A 387 25.19 21.39 -11.41
CA LEU A 387 26.49 21.35 -10.71
C LEU A 387 27.08 19.93 -10.70
N SER A 388 28.30 19.84 -11.22
CA SER A 388 29.17 18.67 -11.29
C SER A 388 30.44 18.91 -10.47
N SER A 389 31.02 17.86 -9.87
CA SER A 389 32.49 17.54 -9.73
C SER A 389 32.78 16.67 -8.47
N PRO A 390 34.00 16.11 -8.25
CA PRO A 390 34.39 14.78 -8.74
C PRO A 390 35.02 13.83 -7.68
N SER A 391 35.23 12.59 -8.12
CA SER A 391 35.76 11.39 -7.43
C SER A 391 37.26 11.42 -7.06
N LYS A 392 37.62 10.74 -5.95
CA LYS A 392 39.01 10.41 -5.54
C LYS A 392 39.40 8.97 -5.91
N ILE A 393 40.65 8.79 -6.34
CA ILE A 393 41.30 7.55 -6.78
C ILE A 393 41.94 6.82 -5.59
N VAL A 394 41.81 5.49 -5.52
CA VAL A 394 42.43 4.58 -4.53
C VAL A 394 43.74 3.99 -5.07
N THR A 395 44.76 3.82 -4.22
CA THR A 395 46.11 3.39 -4.64
C THR A 395 46.39 1.89 -4.42
N PRO A 396 47.37 1.29 -5.12
CA PRO A 396 47.66 -0.15 -5.06
C PRO A 396 48.04 -0.69 -3.66
N HIS A 397 48.52 0.17 -2.76
CA HIS A 397 48.92 -0.23 -1.40
C HIS A 397 47.72 -0.58 -0.50
N ASP A 398 46.55 0.01 -0.77
CA ASP A 398 45.31 -0.26 -0.03
C ASP A 398 44.75 -1.66 -0.32
N VAL A 399 45.05 -2.20 -1.51
CA VAL A 399 44.58 -3.52 -1.97
C VAL A 399 45.35 -4.65 -1.29
N GLU A 400 46.67 -4.54 -1.15
CA GLU A 400 47.51 -5.60 -0.60
C GLU A 400 47.30 -5.82 0.91
N THR A 401 47.06 -4.74 1.64
CA THR A 401 46.71 -4.77 3.07
C THR A 401 45.35 -5.45 3.31
N SER A 402 44.39 -5.22 2.41
CA SER A 402 43.06 -5.84 2.47
C SER A 402 43.09 -7.35 2.18
N LEU A 403 44.00 -7.81 1.30
CA LEU A 403 44.16 -9.22 0.94
C LEU A 403 44.79 -10.05 2.05
N ARG A 404 45.81 -9.51 2.75
CA ARG A 404 46.40 -10.16 3.93
C ARG A 404 45.39 -10.37 5.05
N LEU A 405 44.59 -9.35 5.37
CA LEU A 405 43.55 -9.43 6.40
C LEU A 405 42.41 -10.40 6.03
N ARG A 406 42.19 -10.62 4.73
CA ARG A 406 41.21 -11.59 4.21
C ARG A 406 41.70 -13.03 4.35
N GLN A 407 42.99 -13.27 4.14
CA GLN A 407 43.58 -14.62 4.24
C GLN A 407 43.66 -15.10 5.70
N GLU A 408 43.97 -14.20 6.64
CA GLU A 408 43.95 -14.50 8.08
C GLU A 408 42.53 -14.76 8.63
N ARG A 409 41.48 -14.17 8.04
CA ARG A 409 40.08 -14.47 8.41
C ARG A 409 39.61 -15.83 7.90
N LEU A 410 40.09 -16.25 6.73
CA LEU A 410 39.71 -17.54 6.13
C LEU A 410 40.27 -18.72 6.93
N THR A 411 41.54 -18.65 7.36
CA THR A 411 42.16 -19.70 8.19
C THR A 411 41.52 -19.81 9.58
N ARG A 412 41.07 -18.69 10.16
CA ARG A 412 40.35 -18.68 11.44
C ARG A 412 38.97 -19.34 11.34
N ASN A 413 38.26 -19.12 10.24
CA ASN A 413 36.93 -19.69 10.02
C ASN A 413 36.97 -21.21 9.76
N ASP A 414 38.00 -21.71 9.08
CA ASP A 414 38.19 -23.17 8.89
C ASP A 414 38.50 -23.90 10.20
N ALA A 415 39.29 -23.28 11.10
CA ALA A 415 39.56 -23.83 12.42
C ALA A 415 38.30 -23.91 13.31
N ILE A 416 37.40 -22.93 13.19
CA ILE A 416 36.09 -22.94 13.86
C ILE A 416 35.18 -24.01 13.26
N GLY A 417 35.17 -24.16 11.93
CA GLY A 417 34.40 -25.19 11.22
C GLY A 417 34.77 -26.62 11.64
N LYS A 418 36.06 -26.92 11.80
CA LYS A 418 36.53 -28.22 12.30
C LYS A 418 36.09 -28.50 13.73
N LYS A 419 36.21 -27.53 14.65
CA LYS A 419 35.75 -27.68 16.04
C LYS A 419 34.24 -27.90 16.16
N VAL A 420 33.44 -27.24 15.31
CA VAL A 420 31.98 -27.42 15.28
C VAL A 420 31.61 -28.82 14.78
N ASN A 421 32.33 -29.36 13.79
CA ASN A 421 32.09 -30.72 13.32
C ASN A 421 32.50 -31.78 14.34
N GLU A 422 33.62 -31.62 15.05
CA GLU A 422 34.00 -32.51 16.16
C GLU A 422 32.96 -32.51 17.28
N MET A 423 32.39 -31.34 17.63
CA MET A 423 31.29 -31.25 18.59
C MET A 423 30.03 -31.97 18.11
N LYS A 424 29.67 -31.84 16.83
CA LYS A 424 28.50 -32.53 16.25
C LYS A 424 28.68 -34.05 16.24
N THR A 425 29.90 -34.55 16.02
CA THR A 425 30.19 -35.98 16.05
C THR A 425 30.10 -36.52 17.48
N LYS A 426 30.68 -35.81 18.47
CA LYS A 426 30.55 -36.17 19.90
C LYS A 426 29.09 -36.14 20.40
N LEU A 427 28.30 -35.18 19.94
CA LEU A 427 26.86 -35.10 20.24
C LEU A 427 26.06 -36.25 19.60
N ARG A 428 26.45 -36.72 18.42
CA ARG A 428 25.83 -37.89 17.78
C ARG A 428 26.16 -39.18 18.51
N GLU A 429 27.41 -39.37 18.94
CA GLU A 429 27.84 -40.55 19.72
C GLU A 429 27.20 -40.59 21.12
N GLN A 430 26.97 -39.43 21.75
CA GLN A 430 26.22 -39.35 23.01
C GLN A 430 24.70 -39.56 22.83
N SER A 431 24.15 -39.28 21.65
CA SER A 431 22.71 -39.47 21.37
C SER A 431 22.33 -40.93 21.12
N SER A 432 23.27 -41.80 20.71
CA SER A 432 23.00 -43.20 20.41
C SER A 432 23.02 -44.13 21.63
N SER A 433 23.50 -43.68 22.80
CA SER A 433 23.60 -44.51 24.01
C SER A 433 22.52 -44.23 25.08
N MET A 434 21.55 -43.34 24.82
CA MET A 434 20.63 -42.84 25.86
C MET A 434 19.14 -43.10 25.59
N PHE A 435 18.78 -44.22 24.94
CA PHE A 435 17.39 -44.63 24.77
C PHE A 435 17.16 -46.14 24.89
N THR A 436 17.41 -46.71 26.07
CA THR A 436 16.66 -47.87 26.59
C THR A 436 16.66 -47.84 28.12
N ASN A 437 15.49 -47.68 28.74
CA ASN A 437 15.23 -48.11 30.11
C ASN A 437 14.03 -49.07 30.08
N ASN A 438 14.07 -50.09 30.93
CA ASN A 438 13.30 -51.33 30.82
C ASN A 438 11.77 -51.24 31.03
N ASP A 439 11.19 -50.07 31.31
CA ASP A 439 9.77 -49.95 31.71
C ASP A 439 8.88 -49.18 30.70
N GLY A 440 9.30 -49.01 29.45
CA GLY A 440 8.41 -48.64 28.34
C GLY A 440 7.71 -47.26 28.42
N THR A 441 8.08 -46.38 29.36
CA THR A 441 7.54 -45.01 29.45
C THR A 441 8.48 -44.01 28.78
N SER A 442 8.03 -43.46 27.64
CA SER A 442 8.76 -42.45 26.88
C SER A 442 8.97 -41.17 27.70
N LEU A 443 10.22 -40.70 27.81
CA LEU A 443 10.61 -39.39 28.37
C LEU A 443 9.80 -38.23 27.76
N PHE A 444 9.32 -38.41 26.53
CA PHE A 444 8.46 -37.48 25.79
C PHE A 444 7.07 -37.32 26.42
N LYS A 445 6.50 -38.39 27.02
CA LYS A 445 5.23 -38.33 27.77
C LYS A 445 5.38 -37.58 29.10
N LEU A 446 6.55 -37.66 29.75
CA LEU A 446 6.84 -36.95 31.00
C LEU A 446 7.00 -35.43 30.79
N LEU A 447 7.65 -35.03 29.68
CA LEU A 447 7.85 -33.63 29.30
C LEU A 447 6.56 -32.93 28.85
N THR A 448 5.67 -33.64 28.16
CA THR A 448 4.43 -33.07 27.59
C THR A 448 3.27 -32.92 28.58
N THR A 449 3.30 -33.62 29.73
CA THR A 449 2.27 -33.50 30.77
C THR A 449 2.68 -32.60 31.93
N LYS A 450 3.95 -32.64 32.36
CA LYS A 450 4.44 -31.88 33.52
C LYS A 450 4.99 -30.49 33.18
N TYR A 451 5.46 -30.26 31.95
CA TYR A 451 6.16 -29.02 31.55
C TYR A 451 5.50 -28.24 30.40
N ARG A 452 4.27 -28.58 30.02
CA ARG A 452 3.53 -27.94 28.91
C ARG A 452 3.36 -26.42 29.08
N ARG A 453 3.08 -25.96 30.30
CA ARG A 453 2.98 -24.53 30.64
C ARG A 453 4.33 -23.81 30.59
N PRO A 454 5.40 -24.27 31.28
CA PRO A 454 6.69 -23.58 31.23
C PRO A 454 7.34 -23.60 29.83
N VAL A 455 7.16 -24.66 29.03
CA VAL A 455 7.65 -24.68 27.64
C VAL A 455 6.88 -23.69 26.75
N PHE A 456 5.55 -23.62 26.89
CA PHE A 456 4.74 -22.63 26.17
C PHE A 456 5.10 -21.20 26.57
N ILE A 457 5.31 -20.94 27.87
CA ILE A 457 5.80 -19.65 28.36
C ILE A 457 7.19 -19.35 27.79
N GLY A 458 8.09 -20.33 27.75
CA GLY A 458 9.42 -20.19 27.16
C GLY A 458 9.39 -19.82 25.68
N ILE A 459 8.57 -20.52 24.88
CA ILE A 459 8.38 -20.22 23.44
C ILE A 459 7.75 -18.83 23.25
N LEU A 460 6.73 -18.50 24.04
CA LEU A 460 6.11 -17.16 24.00
C LEU A 460 7.11 -16.07 24.37
N THR A 461 7.97 -16.31 25.36
CA THR A 461 9.02 -15.37 25.80
C THR A 461 10.11 -15.20 24.74
N LEU A 462 10.50 -16.29 24.08
CA LEU A 462 11.45 -16.25 22.95
C LEU A 462 10.84 -15.53 21.74
N PHE A 463 9.55 -15.74 21.47
CA PHE A 463 8.84 -15.06 20.38
C PHE A 463 8.66 -13.57 20.66
N THR A 464 8.25 -13.18 21.87
CA THR A 464 8.13 -11.77 22.26
C THR A 464 9.51 -11.10 22.31
N GLY A 465 10.52 -11.78 22.84
CA GLY A 465 11.92 -11.32 22.81
C GLY A 465 12.44 -11.13 21.39
N SER A 466 12.15 -12.06 20.48
CA SER A 466 12.49 -11.95 19.06
C SER A 466 11.77 -10.77 18.39
N LEU A 467 10.48 -10.56 18.69
CA LEU A 467 9.72 -9.43 18.16
C LEU A 467 10.27 -8.08 18.65
N MET A 468 10.66 -7.99 19.92
CA MET A 468 11.33 -6.81 20.50
C MET A 468 12.71 -6.54 19.90
N LEU A 469 13.38 -7.55 19.35
CA LEU A 469 14.70 -7.40 18.72
C LEU A 469 14.62 -7.13 17.20
N TYR A 470 13.67 -7.73 16.48
CA TYR A 470 13.64 -7.70 15.01
C TYR A 470 12.52 -6.86 14.39
N LYS A 471 11.40 -6.61 15.09
CA LYS A 471 10.26 -5.82 14.55
C LYS A 471 9.69 -4.85 15.58
N GLN A 472 10.53 -3.92 16.02
CA GLN A 472 10.25 -2.94 17.07
C GLN A 472 9.03 -2.06 16.76
N ALA A 473 8.85 -1.64 15.50
CA ALA A 473 7.66 -0.92 15.06
C ALA A 473 6.35 -1.69 15.29
N LEU A 474 6.34 -3.04 15.16
CA LEU A 474 5.14 -3.85 15.42
C LEU A 474 4.78 -3.86 16.91
N VAL A 475 5.77 -3.83 17.80
CA VAL A 475 5.53 -3.75 19.24
C VAL A 475 4.83 -2.43 19.59
N VAL A 476 5.28 -1.32 18.99
CA VAL A 476 4.65 -0.01 19.17
C VAL A 476 3.25 0.04 18.56
N GLN A 477 3.06 -0.51 17.36
CA GLN A 477 1.71 -0.61 16.75
C GLN A 477 0.75 -1.45 17.60
N PHE A 478 1.22 -2.55 18.18
CA PHE A 478 0.41 -3.36 19.09
C PHE A 478 0.08 -2.59 20.37
N TYR A 479 1.07 -1.88 20.94
CA TYR A 479 0.85 -1.00 22.09
C TYR A 479 -0.22 0.06 21.80
N TYR A 480 -0.16 0.74 20.65
CA TYR A 480 -1.17 1.71 20.25
C TYR A 480 -2.53 1.04 20.06
N LYS A 481 -2.62 -0.07 19.32
CA LYS A 481 -3.88 -0.80 19.13
C LYS A 481 -4.51 -1.20 20.46
N PHE A 482 -3.72 -1.78 21.37
CA PHE A 482 -4.19 -2.18 22.69
C PHE A 482 -4.64 -0.97 23.52
N SER A 483 -3.88 0.12 23.50
CA SER A 483 -4.18 1.33 24.26
C SER A 483 -5.42 2.04 23.72
N SER A 484 -5.60 2.12 22.39
CA SER A 484 -6.81 2.64 21.74
C SER A 484 -8.04 1.84 22.14
N CYS A 485 -7.98 0.50 22.05
CA CYS A 485 -9.09 -0.36 22.47
C CYS A 485 -9.46 -0.15 23.94
N ARG A 486 -8.46 -0.03 24.84
CA ARG A 486 -8.71 0.25 26.26
C ARG A 486 -9.29 1.64 26.52
N ALA A 487 -8.95 2.62 25.68
CA ALA A 487 -9.53 3.96 25.75
C ALA A 487 -10.95 4.03 25.16
N GLY A 488 -11.44 2.96 24.52
CA GLY A 488 -12.72 2.90 23.84
C GLY A 488 -12.70 3.50 22.44
N LEU A 489 -11.51 3.67 21.85
CA LEU A 489 -11.33 4.21 20.50
C LEU A 489 -11.32 3.08 19.47
N ALA A 490 -12.23 3.14 18.51
CA ALA A 490 -12.23 2.36 17.29
C ALA A 490 -11.59 3.18 16.16
N LYS A 491 -10.80 2.54 15.28
CA LYS A 491 -10.15 3.23 14.16
C LYS A 491 -11.02 3.12 12.91
N HIS A 492 -11.09 4.21 12.16
CA HIS A 492 -11.91 4.36 10.96
C HIS A 492 -11.13 5.05 9.83
N SER A 493 -11.68 4.96 8.63
CA SER A 493 -11.19 5.66 7.43
C SER A 493 -12.39 6.28 6.71
N LEU A 494 -12.31 7.58 6.41
CA LEU A 494 -13.37 8.34 5.75
C LEU A 494 -12.91 8.75 4.35
N ALA A 495 -13.53 8.18 3.33
CA ALA A 495 -13.30 8.56 1.93
C ALA A 495 -13.81 9.99 1.66
N VAL A 496 -12.99 10.81 1.01
CA VAL A 496 -13.32 12.21 0.68
C VAL A 496 -13.50 12.49 -0.80
N ASP A 497 -13.13 11.56 -1.67
CA ASP A 497 -13.51 11.55 -3.07
C ASP A 497 -14.43 10.36 -3.39
N GLU A 498 -15.14 10.44 -4.53
CA GLU A 498 -16.11 9.42 -4.98
C GLU A 498 -15.44 8.07 -5.33
N HIS A 499 -14.11 8.05 -5.44
CA HIS A 499 -13.31 6.89 -5.80
C HIS A 499 -12.63 6.23 -4.58
N GLY A 500 -12.68 6.84 -3.39
CA GLY A 500 -12.00 6.40 -2.18
C GLY A 500 -10.46 6.53 -2.19
N LEU A 501 -9.89 7.35 -3.08
CA LEU A 501 -8.44 7.49 -3.29
C LEU A 501 -7.79 8.42 -2.25
N ALA A 502 -8.50 9.47 -1.83
CA ALA A 502 -8.20 10.30 -0.67
C ALA A 502 -9.09 9.89 0.50
N ALA A 503 -8.48 9.53 1.63
CA ALA A 503 -9.19 9.20 2.84
C ALA A 503 -8.53 9.80 4.09
N PHE A 504 -9.35 10.27 5.01
CA PHE A 504 -8.94 10.66 6.35
C PHE A 504 -8.93 9.44 7.27
N SER A 505 -7.81 9.22 7.96
CA SER A 505 -7.75 8.28 9.08
C SER A 505 -8.17 8.98 10.37
N TYR A 506 -9.05 8.35 11.14
CA TYR A 506 -9.50 8.89 12.42
C TYR A 506 -9.81 7.77 13.41
N SER A 507 -9.92 8.10 14.69
CA SER A 507 -10.43 7.19 15.71
C SER A 507 -11.64 7.79 16.42
N GLU A 508 -12.60 6.96 16.78
CA GLU A 508 -13.89 7.35 17.34
C GLU A 508 -14.19 6.58 18.62
N LYS A 509 -14.71 7.28 19.62
CA LYS A 509 -15.17 6.73 20.90
C LYS A 509 -16.56 7.23 21.21
N GLY A 510 -17.41 6.35 21.72
CA GLY A 510 -18.79 6.66 22.05
C GLY A 510 -19.64 6.80 20.79
N SER A 511 -20.83 7.37 20.92
CA SER A 511 -21.74 7.60 19.79
C SER A 511 -22.32 9.00 19.89
N ARG A 512 -22.60 9.61 18.74
CA ARG A 512 -23.24 10.92 18.67
C ARG A 512 -24.60 10.88 19.36
N ILE A 513 -24.82 11.80 20.29
CA ILE A 513 -26.11 12.00 20.96
C ILE A 513 -26.68 13.32 20.44
N GLN A 514 -27.92 13.31 19.94
CA GLN A 514 -28.58 14.50 19.44
C GLN A 514 -28.63 15.59 20.53
N GLY A 515 -28.31 16.81 20.15
CA GLY A 515 -28.23 17.95 21.08
C GLY A 515 -26.95 18.03 21.90
N LYS A 516 -26.11 16.98 21.98
CA LYS A 516 -24.79 17.03 22.62
C LYS A 516 -23.69 17.37 21.62
N SER A 517 -22.65 18.06 22.10
CA SER A 517 -21.51 18.41 21.25
C SER A 517 -20.55 17.23 21.08
N SER A 518 -20.08 16.97 19.86
CA SER A 518 -19.00 15.99 19.63
C SER A 518 -17.65 16.63 19.93
N ILE A 519 -16.72 15.90 20.55
CA ILE A 519 -15.38 16.40 20.88
C ILE A 519 -14.40 15.97 19.80
N VAL A 520 -13.85 16.91 19.04
CA VAL A 520 -12.93 16.65 17.91
C VAL A 520 -11.53 17.11 18.27
N PHE A 521 -10.56 16.20 18.20
CA PHE A 521 -9.16 16.42 18.58
C PHE A 521 -8.24 16.50 17.36
N VAL A 522 -7.48 17.59 17.26
CA VAL A 522 -6.59 17.93 16.15
C VAL A 522 -5.15 18.05 16.65
N HIS A 523 -4.28 17.14 16.20
CA HIS A 523 -2.90 17.04 16.69
C HIS A 523 -1.96 18.13 16.11
N GLY A 524 -0.77 18.27 16.72
CA GLY A 524 0.29 19.18 16.28
C GLY A 524 1.18 18.62 15.15
N VAL A 525 2.23 19.38 14.80
CA VAL A 525 3.21 18.99 13.76
C VAL A 525 3.94 17.70 14.15
N SER A 526 4.26 16.85 13.17
CA SER A 526 5.06 15.63 13.38
C SER A 526 4.38 14.61 14.34
N SER A 527 3.07 14.74 14.52
CA SER A 527 2.23 13.95 15.42
C SER A 527 1.18 13.14 14.65
N ASN A 528 0.22 12.54 15.36
CA ASN A 528 -0.91 11.80 14.78
C ASN A 528 -2.08 11.70 15.79
N LYS A 529 -3.20 11.14 15.36
CA LYS A 529 -4.43 10.92 16.14
C LYS A 529 -4.25 10.10 17.42
N ASP A 530 -3.24 9.24 17.49
CA ASP A 530 -3.01 8.32 18.61
C ASP A 530 -2.32 9.02 19.80
N THR A 531 -1.80 10.23 19.60
CA THR A 531 -1.22 11.06 20.68
C THR A 531 -2.25 11.51 21.73
N TRP A 532 -3.54 11.41 21.40
CA TRP A 532 -4.64 11.73 22.30
C TRP A 532 -5.07 10.56 23.21
N ILE A 533 -4.63 9.34 22.95
CA ILE A 533 -5.00 8.14 23.73
C ILE A 533 -4.75 8.32 25.24
N PRO A 534 -3.59 8.87 25.69
CA PRO A 534 -3.34 9.08 27.11
C PRO A 534 -4.36 9.98 27.80
N ILE A 535 -4.95 10.94 27.09
CA ILE A 535 -5.99 11.85 27.59
C ILE A 535 -7.36 11.17 27.52
N ILE A 536 -7.73 10.62 26.35
CA ILE A 536 -9.07 10.05 26.08
C ILE A 536 -9.42 8.87 27.00
N LYS A 537 -8.41 8.12 27.48
CA LYS A 537 -8.65 7.04 28.45
C LYS A 537 -9.27 7.53 29.77
N TYR A 538 -9.14 8.82 30.10
CA TYR A 538 -9.73 9.46 31.28
C TYR A 538 -11.06 10.16 30.99
N ILE A 539 -11.43 10.34 29.71
CA ILE A 539 -12.72 10.90 29.33
C ILE A 539 -13.80 9.80 29.44
N PRO A 540 -14.91 10.04 30.16
CA PRO A 540 -15.99 9.05 30.29
C PRO A 540 -16.57 8.55 28.96
N ASN A 541 -17.06 7.30 28.92
CA ASN A 541 -17.53 6.66 27.69
C ASN A 541 -18.82 7.26 27.08
N HIS A 542 -19.55 8.09 27.84
CA HIS A 542 -20.76 8.75 27.34
C HIS A 542 -20.46 10.00 26.49
N TYR A 543 -19.20 10.43 26.42
CA TYR A 543 -18.76 11.46 25.49
C TYR A 543 -18.45 10.87 24.12
N HIS A 544 -18.88 11.57 23.08
CA HIS A 544 -18.51 11.25 21.71
C HIS A 544 -17.20 11.97 21.35
N CYS A 545 -16.12 11.22 21.15
CA CYS A 545 -14.79 11.75 20.88
C CYS A 545 -14.27 11.26 19.52
N ILE A 546 -13.68 12.16 18.74
CA ILE A 546 -13.08 11.88 17.44
C ILE A 546 -11.64 12.43 17.42
N THR A 547 -10.65 11.60 17.11
CA THR A 547 -9.26 12.03 16.88
C THR A 547 -8.90 11.85 15.42
N ILE A 548 -8.35 12.89 14.78
CA ILE A 548 -8.09 12.87 13.32
C ILE A 548 -6.60 12.86 13.03
N ASP A 549 -6.21 12.15 11.96
CA ASP A 549 -4.91 12.35 11.31
C ASP A 549 -5.05 13.46 10.26
N LEU A 550 -4.33 14.57 10.43
CA LEU A 550 -4.25 15.63 9.43
C LEU A 550 -3.53 15.15 8.16
N PRO A 551 -3.77 15.79 6.99
CA PRO A 551 -3.01 15.49 5.77
C PRO A 551 -1.50 15.48 6.02
N GLY A 552 -0.82 14.44 5.51
CA GLY A 552 0.62 14.25 5.67
C GLY A 552 1.05 13.63 7.01
N HIS A 553 0.10 13.35 7.90
CA HIS A 553 0.36 12.80 9.23
C HIS A 553 -0.32 11.44 9.42
N GLY A 554 0.26 10.63 10.31
CA GLY A 554 -0.24 9.30 10.63
C GLY A 554 -0.55 8.48 9.36
N GLU A 555 -1.82 8.10 9.23
CA GLU A 555 -2.30 7.25 8.14
C GLU A 555 -3.07 8.03 7.07
N THR A 556 -3.35 9.32 7.27
CA THR A 556 -3.90 10.21 6.24
C THR A 556 -2.82 10.60 5.23
N VAL A 557 -3.14 10.50 3.94
CA VAL A 557 -2.21 10.84 2.85
C VAL A 557 -1.92 12.35 2.83
N GLY A 558 -0.71 12.73 2.39
CA GLY A 558 -0.31 14.11 2.17
C GLY A 558 -1.12 14.81 1.09
N LEU A 559 -1.04 16.14 1.05
CA LEU A 559 -1.59 16.92 -0.05
C LEU A 559 -0.72 16.73 -1.29
N ASN A 560 -1.34 16.57 -2.47
CA ASN A 560 -0.64 16.45 -3.75
C ASN A 560 -0.18 17.82 -4.29
N GLU A 561 0.47 18.59 -3.43
CA GLU A 561 0.86 19.98 -3.66
C GLU A 561 2.20 20.26 -3.01
N ASP A 562 2.98 21.19 -3.54
CA ASP A 562 4.36 21.45 -3.09
C ASP A 562 4.46 22.10 -1.71
N ARG A 563 3.39 22.75 -1.23
CA ARG A 563 3.39 23.47 0.06
C ARG A 563 2.11 23.27 0.87
N TYR A 564 2.29 23.10 2.18
CA TYR A 564 1.22 23.12 3.17
C TYR A 564 0.95 24.56 3.65
N SER A 565 -0.28 24.83 4.09
CA SER A 565 -0.62 26.07 4.79
C SER A 565 -1.71 25.83 5.82
N ILE A 566 -1.82 26.73 6.80
CA ILE A 566 -2.89 26.68 7.81
C ILE A 566 -4.26 26.72 7.14
N ASP A 567 -4.45 27.57 6.12
CA ASP A 567 -5.72 27.70 5.42
C ASP A 567 -6.15 26.39 4.74
N LYS A 568 -5.20 25.66 4.14
CA LYS A 568 -5.47 24.34 3.56
C LYS A 568 -5.83 23.32 4.64
N PHE A 569 -5.14 23.32 5.78
CA PHE A 569 -5.53 22.45 6.89
C PHE A 569 -6.93 22.75 7.40
N VAL A 570 -7.32 24.03 7.49
CA VAL A 570 -8.67 24.47 7.86
C VAL A 570 -9.72 23.98 6.85
N GLU A 571 -9.44 24.09 5.55
CA GLU A 571 -10.31 23.58 4.48
C GLU A 571 -10.47 22.06 4.52
N LYS A 572 -9.37 21.33 4.75
CA LYS A 572 -9.39 19.88 4.87
C LYS A 572 -10.09 19.40 6.13
N LEU A 573 -9.94 20.12 7.25
CA LEU A 573 -10.70 19.88 8.47
C LEU A 573 -12.20 20.10 8.24
N LYS A 574 -12.60 21.17 7.53
CA LYS A 574 -14.01 21.38 7.13
C LYS A 574 -14.54 20.22 6.30
N LEU A 575 -13.79 19.83 5.27
CA LEU A 575 -14.17 18.72 4.39
C LEU A 575 -14.37 17.42 5.18
N PHE A 576 -13.48 17.13 6.14
CA PHE A 576 -13.64 15.99 7.05
C PHE A 576 -14.94 16.07 7.86
N LEU A 577 -15.19 17.22 8.50
CA LEU A 577 -16.36 17.42 9.35
C LEU A 577 -17.68 17.36 8.55
N ASP A 578 -17.70 17.92 7.33
CA ASP A 578 -18.83 17.84 6.40
C ASP A 578 -19.18 16.40 6.06
N LYS A 579 -18.17 15.58 5.74
CA LYS A 579 -18.34 14.17 5.41
C LYS A 579 -18.73 13.32 6.62
N MET A 580 -18.35 13.73 7.83
CA MET A 580 -18.82 13.13 9.08
C MET A 580 -20.23 13.60 9.48
N HIS A 581 -20.84 14.52 8.71
CA HIS A 581 -22.10 15.18 9.06
C HIS A 581 -22.05 15.91 10.41
N LEU A 582 -20.88 16.39 10.80
CA LEU A 582 -20.63 17.19 12.00
C LEU A 582 -20.54 18.66 11.61
N THR A 583 -21.69 19.26 11.31
CA THR A 583 -21.78 20.63 10.79
C THR A 583 -22.20 21.67 11.83
N GLU A 584 -22.44 21.24 13.07
CA GLU A 584 -22.83 22.09 14.19
C GLU A 584 -22.52 21.40 15.51
N ASN A 585 -22.48 22.18 16.60
CA ASN A 585 -22.28 21.69 17.96
C ASN A 585 -21.02 20.83 18.12
N ILE A 586 -19.87 21.37 17.77
CA ILE A 586 -18.57 20.71 17.97
C ILE A 586 -17.80 21.40 19.09
N CYS A 587 -17.31 20.60 20.04
CA CYS A 587 -16.21 20.99 20.92
C CYS A 587 -14.90 20.66 20.20
N ILE A 588 -14.18 21.68 19.72
CA ILE A 588 -12.98 21.46 18.93
C ILE A 588 -11.71 21.70 19.75
N ILE A 589 -10.79 20.75 19.72
CA ILE A 589 -9.59 20.72 20.56
C ILE A 589 -8.37 20.64 19.67
N GLY A 590 -7.41 21.56 19.86
CA GLY A 590 -6.19 21.60 19.07
C GLY A 590 -4.95 21.74 19.93
N ALA A 591 -3.91 20.93 19.66
CA ALA A 591 -2.61 21.05 20.32
C ALA A 591 -1.55 21.61 19.38
N SER A 592 -0.75 22.56 19.85
CA SER A 592 0.35 23.16 19.10
C SER A 592 -0.14 23.68 17.73
N MET A 593 0.44 23.24 16.60
CA MET A 593 -0.05 23.52 15.24
C MET A 593 -1.56 23.28 15.08
N GLY A 594 -2.09 22.21 15.67
CA GLY A 594 -3.52 21.90 15.67
C GLY A 594 -4.35 22.98 16.37
N GLY A 595 -3.80 23.63 17.41
CA GLY A 595 -4.41 24.76 18.09
C GLY A 595 -4.59 25.97 17.17
N VAL A 596 -3.60 26.26 16.32
CA VAL A 596 -3.70 27.33 15.31
C VAL A 596 -4.77 26.99 14.28
N ILE A 597 -4.80 25.74 13.79
CA ILE A 597 -5.78 25.26 12.81
C ILE A 597 -7.21 25.41 13.37
N VAL A 598 -7.48 24.92 14.59
CA VAL A 598 -8.83 24.97 15.15
C VAL A 598 -9.27 26.38 15.53
N SER A 599 -8.33 27.24 15.93
CA SER A 599 -8.61 28.66 16.19
C SER A 599 -9.06 29.38 14.91
N MET A 600 -8.33 29.16 13.81
CA MET A 600 -8.73 29.71 12.50
C MET A 600 -9.99 29.09 11.95
N PHE A 601 -10.23 27.81 12.22
CA PHE A 601 -11.47 27.14 11.88
C PHE A 601 -12.67 27.78 12.59
N ALA A 602 -12.56 28.07 13.90
CA ALA A 602 -13.62 28.72 14.67
C ALA A 602 -13.91 30.16 14.22
N VAL A 603 -12.92 30.87 13.68
CA VAL A 603 -13.11 32.19 13.05
C VAL A 603 -13.85 32.06 11.71
N LYS A 604 -13.45 31.11 10.86
CA LYS A 604 -13.95 30.98 9.48
C LYS A 604 -15.31 30.29 9.40
N TYR A 605 -15.60 29.36 10.32
CA TYR A 605 -16.81 28.55 10.37
C TYR A 605 -17.40 28.50 11.80
N PRO A 606 -17.79 29.67 12.37
CA PRO A 606 -18.27 29.75 13.75
C PRO A 606 -19.53 28.91 14.01
N GLU A 607 -20.33 28.62 12.97
CA GLU A 607 -21.54 27.80 13.05
C GLU A 607 -21.27 26.33 13.42
N TYR A 608 -20.06 25.83 13.17
CA TYR A 608 -19.68 24.46 13.52
C TYR A 608 -19.36 24.34 15.01
N VAL A 609 -18.78 25.38 15.61
CA VAL A 609 -18.04 25.29 16.88
C VAL A 609 -18.88 25.83 18.04
N SER A 610 -19.26 24.95 18.96
CA SER A 610 -19.95 25.34 20.20
C SER A 610 -18.99 25.78 21.30
N MET A 611 -17.78 25.24 21.31
CA MET A 611 -16.73 25.52 22.30
C MET A 611 -15.37 25.08 21.76
N MET A 612 -14.29 25.66 22.26
CA MET A 612 -12.93 25.37 21.79
C MET A 612 -11.95 25.15 22.94
N CYS A 613 -11.01 24.21 22.80
CA CYS A 613 -9.90 24.03 23.73
C CYS A 613 -8.56 24.12 22.99
N LEU A 614 -7.68 24.98 23.46
CA LEU A 614 -6.35 25.21 22.90
C LEU A 614 -5.28 24.69 23.86
N LEU A 615 -4.43 23.77 23.41
CA LEU A 615 -3.32 23.23 24.21
C LEU A 615 -2.00 23.75 23.64
N ALA A 616 -1.43 24.75 24.33
CA ALA A 616 -0.18 25.42 23.95
C ALA A 616 -0.03 25.69 22.43
N PRO A 617 -0.98 26.37 21.77
CA PRO A 617 -0.81 26.80 20.39
C PRO A 617 0.37 27.77 20.28
N PRO A 618 1.13 27.75 19.17
CA PRO A 618 2.12 28.77 18.89
C PRO A 618 1.59 30.20 19.05
N ALA A 619 2.25 30.98 19.91
CA ALA A 619 2.02 32.42 20.06
C ALA A 619 2.97 33.21 19.12
N ASN A 620 2.92 34.55 19.18
CA ASN A 620 3.83 35.37 18.39
C ASN A 620 5.29 35.34 18.92
N GLU A 621 6.21 35.95 18.18
CA GLU A 621 7.66 35.92 18.42
C GLU A 621 8.07 36.31 19.85
N GLN A 622 7.29 37.16 20.53
CA GLN A 622 7.55 37.57 21.91
C GLN A 622 7.53 36.41 22.91
N TYR A 623 6.80 35.33 22.60
CA TYR A 623 6.61 34.18 23.48
C TYR A 623 7.41 32.95 23.03
N GLU A 624 8.24 33.10 22.01
CA GLU A 624 9.09 32.02 21.48
C GLU A 624 10.32 31.80 22.35
N THR A 625 10.60 30.54 22.66
CA THR A 625 11.83 30.14 23.35
C THR A 625 13.00 30.01 22.37
N ASP A 626 14.20 29.81 22.91
CA ASP A 626 15.40 29.54 22.11
C ASP A 626 15.24 28.31 21.21
N LEU A 627 14.42 27.34 21.63
CA LEU A 627 14.17 26.11 20.88
C LEU A 627 13.48 26.39 19.54
N ILE A 628 12.41 27.18 19.55
CA ILE A 628 11.70 27.58 18.33
C ILE A 628 12.59 28.45 17.43
N ARG A 629 13.38 29.35 18.02
CA ARG A 629 14.33 30.17 17.25
C ARG A 629 15.39 29.31 16.53
N LYS A 630 15.89 28.25 17.17
CA LYS A 630 16.79 27.27 16.52
C LYS A 630 16.10 26.51 15.39
N ILE A 631 14.86 26.06 15.60
CA ILE A 631 14.07 25.37 14.57
C ILE A 631 13.87 26.25 13.34
N LYS A 632 13.49 27.53 13.53
CA LYS A 632 13.36 28.49 12.42
C LYS A 632 14.68 28.75 11.69
N SER A 633 15.82 28.61 12.37
CA SER A 633 17.15 28.71 11.76
C SER A 633 17.63 27.44 11.04
N GLY A 634 16.81 26.38 11.01
CA GLY A 634 17.06 25.14 10.26
C GLY A 634 17.32 23.88 11.11
N ASP A 635 17.39 24.00 12.44
CA ASP A 635 17.56 22.83 13.33
C ASP A 635 16.20 22.22 13.71
N SER A 636 15.64 21.41 12.81
CA SER A 636 14.33 20.78 13.02
C SER A 636 14.33 19.58 13.99
N THR A 637 15.49 19.19 14.54
CA THR A 637 15.65 17.93 15.27
C THR A 637 14.78 17.84 16.52
N ALA A 638 14.50 18.98 17.13
CA ALA A 638 13.63 19.11 18.30
C ALA A 638 12.12 18.89 18.04
N LEU A 639 11.69 18.78 16.78
CA LEU A 639 10.30 18.43 16.40
C LEU A 639 10.25 17.23 15.43
N ILE A 640 11.32 17.02 14.67
CA ILE A 640 11.47 15.96 13.67
C ILE A 640 12.77 15.20 13.95
N PRO A 641 12.80 14.33 14.97
CA PRO A 641 13.93 13.45 15.24
C PRO A 641 14.10 12.40 14.13
N GLU A 642 15.36 12.15 13.78
CA GLU A 642 15.81 11.18 12.78
C GLU A 642 16.62 10.03 13.40
N THR A 643 17.11 10.20 14.63
CA THR A 643 17.83 9.17 15.40
C THR A 643 17.16 8.87 16.75
N PRO A 644 17.46 7.71 17.37
CA PRO A 644 16.93 7.37 18.70
C PRO A 644 17.31 8.40 19.77
N GLU A 645 18.52 8.95 19.70
CA GLU A 645 19.03 9.97 20.61
C GLU A 645 18.22 11.26 20.44
N GLN A 646 18.05 11.73 19.20
CA GLN A 646 17.23 12.89 18.90
C GLN A 646 15.77 12.72 19.36
N LEU A 647 15.21 11.51 19.25
CA LEU A 647 13.87 11.23 19.74
C LEU A 647 13.79 11.31 21.27
N ARG A 648 14.81 10.84 21.99
CA ARG A 648 14.89 11.00 23.45
C ARG A 648 15.02 12.47 23.84
N ASP A 649 15.88 13.21 23.15
CA ASP A 649 16.08 14.64 23.39
C ASP A 649 14.78 15.41 23.14
N MET A 650 14.09 15.15 22.03
CA MET A 650 12.77 15.70 21.76
C MET A 650 11.79 15.42 22.91
N ILE A 651 11.69 14.18 23.40
CA ILE A 651 10.79 13.86 24.53
C ILE A 651 11.20 14.66 25.77
N ASN A 652 12.49 14.72 26.11
CA ASN A 652 13.02 15.43 27.28
C ASN A 652 12.84 16.96 27.19
N GLU A 653 12.86 17.53 25.99
CA GLU A 653 12.62 18.96 25.79
C GLU A 653 11.13 19.30 25.82
N LEU A 654 10.28 18.41 25.34
CA LEU A 654 8.83 18.65 25.26
C LEU A 654 8.07 18.26 26.54
N THR A 655 8.70 17.57 27.48
CA THR A 655 8.06 17.06 28.71
C THR A 655 8.85 17.43 29.96
N VAL A 656 8.15 17.53 31.09
CA VAL A 656 8.79 17.62 32.42
C VAL A 656 9.06 16.23 32.98
N LYS A 657 8.12 15.31 32.76
CA LYS A 657 8.19 13.95 33.26
C LYS A 657 9.24 13.17 32.47
N GLN A 658 10.31 12.77 33.13
CA GLN A 658 11.29 11.89 32.52
C GLN A 658 10.67 10.51 32.24
N VAL A 659 10.34 10.26 30.97
CA VAL A 659 9.82 8.97 30.52
C VAL A 659 11.00 8.05 30.22
N ASN A 660 11.32 7.15 31.15
CA ASN A 660 12.31 6.11 30.90
C ASN A 660 11.73 5.03 29.97
N MET A 661 11.93 5.21 28.67
CA MET A 661 11.43 4.31 27.65
C MET A 661 12.52 3.32 27.22
N PRO A 662 12.23 1.99 27.22
CA PRO A 662 13.16 0.98 26.71
C PRO A 662 13.61 1.28 25.28
N GLY A 663 14.86 0.97 24.95
CA GLY A 663 15.44 1.27 23.63
C GLY A 663 14.63 0.72 22.46
N PHE A 664 14.08 -0.49 22.59
CA PHE A 664 13.24 -1.09 21.54
C PHE A 664 11.94 -0.31 21.30
N PHE A 665 11.38 0.36 22.31
CA PHE A 665 10.21 1.22 22.12
C PHE A 665 10.59 2.52 21.41
N ILE A 666 11.69 3.16 21.81
CA ILE A 666 12.21 4.37 21.15
C ILE A 666 12.47 4.11 19.67
N ASN A 667 13.17 3.02 19.36
CA ASN A 667 13.43 2.63 17.98
C ASN A 667 12.14 2.32 17.21
N GLY A 668 11.16 1.65 17.83
CA GLY A 668 9.87 1.39 17.20
C GLY A 668 9.08 2.67 16.92
N PHE A 669 9.10 3.65 17.81
CA PHE A 669 8.48 4.97 17.58
C PHE A 669 9.20 5.71 16.45
N LEU A 670 10.53 5.69 16.46
CA LEU A 670 11.34 6.29 15.41
C LEU A 670 11.03 5.66 14.06
N ASP A 671 11.02 4.33 13.95
CA ASP A 671 10.69 3.59 12.73
C ASP A 671 9.33 3.99 12.14
N LEU A 672 8.32 4.20 13.00
CA LEU A 672 6.99 4.65 12.55
C LEU A 672 7.02 6.10 12.07
N ARG A 673 7.76 6.98 12.75
CA ARG A 673 7.90 8.39 12.37
C ARG A 673 8.71 8.58 11.09
N LEU A 674 9.79 7.81 10.91
CA LEU A 674 10.66 7.88 9.74
C LEU A 674 9.92 7.56 8.44
N ARG A 675 8.84 6.77 8.48
CA ARG A 675 7.97 6.50 7.31
C ARG A 675 7.30 7.76 6.75
N ARG A 676 7.17 8.82 7.55
CA ARG A 676 6.58 10.11 7.19
C ARG A 676 7.58 11.26 7.27
N LEU A 677 8.88 10.96 7.35
CA LEU A 677 9.90 11.97 7.57
C LEU A 677 9.84 13.11 6.55
N ASN A 678 9.76 12.77 5.26
CA ASN A 678 9.71 13.76 4.19
C ASN A 678 8.46 14.64 4.28
N GLU A 679 7.30 14.06 4.61
CA GLU A 679 6.06 14.81 4.77
C GLU A 679 6.13 15.74 6.00
N HIS A 680 6.62 15.25 7.14
CA HIS A 680 6.79 16.08 8.33
C HIS A 680 7.75 17.25 8.08
N LYS A 681 8.87 17.02 7.38
CA LYS A 681 9.81 18.07 6.98
C LYS A 681 9.14 19.08 6.05
N LYS A 682 8.39 18.60 5.05
CA LYS A 682 7.65 19.45 4.11
C LYS A 682 6.62 20.31 4.81
N VAL A 683 5.84 19.75 5.74
CA VAL A 683 4.88 20.50 6.57
C VAL A 683 5.61 21.55 7.39
N LEU A 684 6.63 21.17 8.16
CA LEU A 684 7.35 22.11 9.02
C LEU A 684 8.01 23.24 8.23
N ASN A 685 8.67 22.93 7.11
CA ASN A 685 9.30 23.94 6.27
C ASN A 685 8.25 24.89 5.68
N SER A 686 7.14 24.36 5.16
CA SER A 686 6.05 25.21 4.63
C SER A 686 5.48 26.15 5.71
N LEU A 687 5.46 25.69 6.96
CA LEU A 687 4.99 26.44 8.12
C LEU A 687 5.99 27.51 8.57
N ILE A 688 7.29 27.21 8.55
CA ILE A 688 8.36 28.18 8.84
C ILE A 688 8.41 29.27 7.75
N GLU A 689 8.25 28.87 6.49
CA GLU A 689 8.23 29.78 5.33
C GLU A 689 6.93 30.61 5.22
N ASP A 690 5.83 30.15 5.82
CA ASP A 690 4.61 30.95 5.92
C ASP A 690 4.83 32.08 6.93
N GLU A 691 5.34 33.22 6.43
CA GLU A 691 5.54 34.44 7.22
C GLU A 691 4.26 34.84 7.98
N LYS A 692 3.07 34.44 7.51
CA LYS A 692 1.78 34.75 8.16
C LYS A 692 1.45 33.83 9.34
N MET A 693 2.17 32.72 9.54
CA MET A 693 1.85 31.70 10.53
C MET A 693 1.75 32.24 11.97
N PHE A 694 2.68 33.11 12.37
CA PHE A 694 2.77 33.68 13.71
C PHE A 694 2.49 35.19 13.75
N THR A 695 1.90 35.73 12.68
CA THR A 695 1.67 37.17 12.61
C THR A 695 0.63 37.60 13.63
N THR A 696 0.94 38.72 14.29
CA THR A 696 -0.04 39.45 15.08
C THR A 696 -1.31 39.72 14.26
N GLU A 697 -1.21 39.98 12.95
CA GLU A 697 -2.35 40.18 12.06
C GLU A 697 -3.30 38.96 11.98
N ARG A 698 -2.77 37.74 11.78
CA ARG A 698 -3.58 36.52 11.78
C ARG A 698 -4.22 36.29 13.16
N HIS A 699 -3.46 36.46 14.24
CA HIS A 699 -3.98 36.32 15.60
C HIS A 699 -5.04 37.38 15.97
N LEU A 700 -4.99 38.58 15.39
CA LEU A 700 -6.04 39.60 15.59
C LEU A 700 -7.40 39.17 15.04
N GLN A 701 -7.46 38.19 14.12
CA GLN A 701 -8.74 37.64 13.64
C GLN A 701 -9.45 36.82 14.73
N LEU A 702 -8.73 36.34 15.74
CA LEU A 702 -9.29 35.54 16.83
C LEU A 702 -10.33 36.29 17.67
N LYS A 703 -10.36 37.63 17.61
CA LYS A 703 -11.43 38.45 18.20
C LYS A 703 -12.84 38.12 17.66
N HIS A 704 -12.90 37.45 16.50
CA HIS A 704 -14.14 37.01 15.86
C HIS A 704 -14.56 35.58 16.24
N ALA A 705 -13.72 34.83 16.96
CA ALA A 705 -14.10 33.52 17.50
C ALA A 705 -14.84 33.71 18.84
N HIS A 706 -16.17 33.76 18.76
CA HIS A 706 -17.03 34.05 19.92
C HIS A 706 -17.37 32.83 20.79
N CYS A 707 -17.04 31.62 20.37
CA CYS A 707 -17.31 30.42 21.18
C CYS A 707 -16.53 30.46 22.51
N PRO A 708 -17.11 29.96 23.62
CA PRO A 708 -16.35 29.77 24.86
C PRO A 708 -15.07 29.00 24.58
N THR A 709 -13.94 29.50 25.11
CA THR A 709 -12.63 28.89 24.87
C THR A 709 -11.88 28.58 26.17
N LEU A 710 -11.30 27.40 26.25
CA LEU A 710 -10.33 27.02 27.28
C LEU A 710 -8.92 27.02 26.68
N VAL A 711 -7.99 27.73 27.32
CA VAL A 711 -6.56 27.73 26.95
C VAL A 711 -5.78 27.00 28.03
N LEU A 712 -5.22 25.85 27.69
CA LEU A 712 -4.34 25.07 28.58
C LEU A 712 -2.89 25.31 28.21
N TRP A 713 -2.03 25.45 29.22
CA TRP A 713 -0.59 25.62 29.05
C TRP A 713 0.20 24.93 30.15
N GLY A 714 1.37 24.37 29.82
CA GLY A 714 2.31 23.86 30.82
C GLY A 714 3.22 24.98 31.35
N ARG A 715 3.40 25.08 32.68
CA ARG A 715 4.27 26.12 33.25
C ARG A 715 5.72 26.00 32.78
N GLN A 716 6.20 24.78 32.52
CA GLN A 716 7.57 24.48 32.09
C GLN A 716 7.66 24.19 30.59
N ASP A 717 6.72 24.69 29.79
CA ASP A 717 6.80 24.58 28.34
C ASP A 717 8.07 25.27 27.81
N LYS A 718 8.94 24.50 27.17
CA LYS A 718 10.20 24.95 26.57
C LYS A 718 10.08 25.27 25.07
N VAL A 719 8.90 25.16 24.48
CA VAL A 719 8.62 25.53 23.09
C VAL A 719 8.04 26.93 23.04
N TYR A 720 7.01 27.20 23.84
CA TYR A 720 6.42 28.53 24.00
C TYR A 720 6.18 28.81 25.48
N ILE A 721 6.58 29.99 25.95
CA ILE A 721 6.46 30.32 27.37
C ILE A 721 4.99 30.41 27.80
N ALA A 722 4.70 30.02 29.04
CA ALA A 722 3.34 29.96 29.60
C ALA A 722 2.56 31.29 29.54
N ALA A 723 3.24 32.43 29.48
CA ALA A 723 2.63 33.75 29.28
C ALA A 723 1.87 33.87 27.94
N GLY A 724 2.11 32.96 26.99
CA GLY A 724 1.32 32.84 25.76
C GLY A 724 -0.17 32.54 26.04
N ALA A 725 -0.52 31.91 27.17
CA ALA A 725 -1.92 31.68 27.52
C ALA A 725 -2.69 33.00 27.71
N ASP A 726 -2.09 33.97 28.39
CA ASP A 726 -2.67 35.30 28.60
C ASP A 726 -2.78 36.08 27.28
N TYR A 727 -1.84 35.86 26.36
CA TYR A 727 -1.91 36.42 25.01
C TYR A 727 -3.17 35.96 24.27
N PHE A 728 -3.46 34.66 24.26
CA PHE A 728 -4.68 34.13 23.65
C PHE A 728 -5.94 34.59 24.39
N CYS A 729 -5.93 34.66 25.72
CA CYS A 729 -7.07 35.18 26.50
C CYS A 729 -7.39 36.66 26.21
N LYS A 730 -6.40 37.48 25.84
CA LYS A 730 -6.62 38.87 25.43
C LYS A 730 -7.25 38.99 24.04
N LEU A 731 -7.00 38.02 23.16
CA LEU A 731 -7.49 38.02 21.78
C LEU A 731 -8.85 37.38 21.63
N LEU A 732 -9.15 36.35 22.43
CA LEU A 732 -10.38 35.58 22.37
C LEU A 732 -11.39 36.11 23.40
N PRO A 733 -12.56 36.64 22.98
CA PRO A 733 -13.48 37.37 23.88
C PRO A 733 -13.99 36.55 25.08
N ASN A 734 -14.13 35.24 24.90
CA ASN A 734 -14.74 34.32 25.89
C ASN A 734 -13.75 33.23 26.33
N ALA A 735 -12.45 33.55 26.41
CA ALA A 735 -11.41 32.61 26.78
C ALA A 735 -11.06 32.65 28.27
N LYS A 736 -10.86 31.49 28.87
CA LYS A 736 -10.19 31.32 30.17
C LYS A 736 -8.93 30.48 30.02
N SER A 737 -7.87 30.81 30.74
CA SER A 737 -6.62 30.05 30.76
C SER A 737 -6.48 29.23 32.04
N ILE A 738 -5.83 28.07 31.93
CA ILE A 738 -5.35 27.27 33.06
C ILE A 738 -3.88 26.92 32.77
N ILE A 739 -3.02 27.25 33.72
CA ILE A 739 -1.60 26.89 33.69
C ILE A 739 -1.40 25.66 34.58
N LEU A 740 -0.89 24.58 33.99
CA LEU A 740 -0.61 23.33 34.69
C LEU A 740 0.82 23.32 35.22
N ASP A 741 0.97 23.09 36.52
CA ASP A 741 2.27 22.94 37.16
C ASP A 741 2.90 21.58 36.85
N GLU A 742 4.23 21.54 36.76
CA GLU A 742 5.02 20.35 36.40
C GLU A 742 4.60 19.75 35.04
N CYS A 743 4.34 20.63 34.09
CA CYS A 743 3.88 20.27 32.77
C CYS A 743 4.65 21.07 31.71
N GLY A 744 5.14 20.38 30.70
CA GLY A 744 5.80 20.93 29.52
C GLY A 744 4.82 21.12 28.36
N HIS A 745 5.36 21.13 27.15
CA HIS A 745 4.58 21.31 25.92
C HIS A 745 3.66 20.10 25.64
N PHE A 746 4.16 18.88 25.88
CA PHE A 746 3.43 17.65 25.56
C PHE A 746 2.60 17.16 26.76
N MET A 747 1.53 17.89 27.07
CA MET A 747 0.68 17.68 28.25
C MET A 747 0.03 16.27 28.30
N ALA A 748 -0.15 15.62 27.15
CA ALA A 748 -0.63 14.24 27.08
C ALA A 748 0.31 13.22 27.75
N ILE A 749 1.59 13.56 27.92
CA ILE A 749 2.58 12.73 28.62
C ILE A 749 2.67 13.14 30.09
N ASP A 750 2.78 14.45 30.36
CA ASP A 750 3.03 14.97 31.71
C ASP A 750 1.80 14.84 32.62
N LYS A 751 0.65 15.37 32.19
CA LYS A 751 -0.57 15.51 33.00
C LYS A 751 -1.84 15.05 32.25
N PRO A 752 -1.87 13.84 31.64
CA PRO A 752 -2.98 13.42 30.79
C PRO A 752 -4.35 13.38 31.48
N GLN A 753 -4.38 13.04 32.77
CA GLN A 753 -5.62 12.97 33.55
C GLN A 753 -6.16 14.37 33.85
N GLU A 754 -5.32 15.27 34.35
CA GLU A 754 -5.68 16.64 34.69
C GLU A 754 -6.14 17.42 33.45
N VAL A 755 -5.48 17.19 32.30
CA VAL A 755 -5.93 17.74 31.01
C VAL A 755 -7.32 17.24 30.63
N ALA A 756 -7.59 15.93 30.79
CA ALA A 756 -8.90 15.36 30.51
C ALA A 756 -9.99 15.94 31.44
N GLU A 757 -9.68 16.08 32.73
CA GLU A 757 -10.58 16.67 33.73
C GLU A 757 -10.89 18.14 33.41
N CYS A 758 -9.89 18.93 33.00
CA CYS A 758 -10.09 20.31 32.56
C CYS A 758 -11.00 20.37 31.33
N ILE A 759 -10.78 19.51 30.33
CA ILE A 759 -11.59 19.46 29.10
C ILE A 759 -13.04 19.08 29.43
N VAL A 760 -13.26 18.04 30.23
CA VAL A 760 -14.60 17.56 30.60
C VAL A 760 -15.34 18.58 31.45
N THR A 761 -14.68 19.15 32.46
CA THR A 761 -15.28 20.19 33.31
C THR A 761 -15.70 21.39 32.47
N PHE A 762 -14.83 21.85 31.57
CA PHE A 762 -15.14 22.95 30.67
C PHE A 762 -16.29 22.62 29.70
N TYR A 763 -16.31 21.41 29.16
CA TYR A 763 -17.39 20.93 28.31
C TYR A 763 -18.74 20.99 29.05
N ASP A 764 -18.80 20.42 30.25
CA ASP A 764 -20.03 20.33 31.04
C ASP A 764 -20.55 21.72 31.47
N GLU A 765 -19.66 22.60 31.93
CA GLU A 765 -20.01 23.97 32.32
C GLU A 765 -20.63 24.78 31.19
N ASN A 766 -20.18 24.58 29.95
CA ASN A 766 -20.66 25.34 28.79
C ASN A 766 -21.79 24.63 28.04
N PHE A 767 -21.94 23.32 28.23
CA PHE A 767 -23.11 22.59 27.75
C PHE A 767 -24.37 22.97 28.54
N GLN A 768 -24.28 23.10 29.86
CA GLN A 768 -25.42 23.45 30.73
C GLN A 768 -25.93 24.90 30.57
N ARG A 769 -25.19 25.76 29.88
CA ARG A 769 -25.53 27.18 29.68
C ARG A 769 -26.33 27.47 28.39
N LYS A 770 -26.46 26.48 27.51
CA LYS A 770 -27.34 26.52 26.33
C LYS A 770 -28.69 25.89 26.68
#